data_AF-A0A7V4Q5R4-F1
#
_entry.id   AF-A0A7V4Q5R4-F1
#
_cell.length_a   1.000
_cell.length_b   1.000
_cell.length_c   1.000
_cell.angle_alpha   90.00
_cell.angle_beta   90.00
_cell.angle_gamma   90.00
#
_symmetry.space_group_name_H-M   'P 1'
#
loop_
_entity.id
_entity.type
_entity.pdbx_description
1 polymer ?
#
loop_
_entity_poly.entity_id
_entity_poly.type
_entity_poly.pdbx_seq_one_letter_code
_entity_poly.pdbx_strand_id
1 'polypeptide(L)'
;VPCLGKTDGVCDTTDEGVPEKMMQLTAAKGGGKIASAQNPSQLRSVFRDMLQQIAAGSGSEISILSTGEGNGALFLQEQFYPEQSFDGGRTSASWIGEMQSLWYHIDPFLGGSAGAGSTIREDTLGDLKLDLKKDRIVALRSDPASDRSYAYLTLDADGDGVGEGAEQRVELDQLKSLWRVGRQLWGRDLASSPRLIYTPLLKGGIESAGSGLMKFSSTAPEAVRPYLNLQAGDPGAAKLMKYLHGFDFPGDGAMRSRTVAIAELPASPNEPQETGQGVWKLGDIISSTPQLQSSVPLGSYHAPLPGGYNDASYRSFIESAGYKGRAMVYVGANDGMLHAFNTGKLNSRSDREQQAVLEGSELGKEQWAFIPKNALPYLKYLADPNYQHLYYVDGKSTLIDASIGDKNSGSCREESYWNCSKSGSSWRTILIGGMGLGGASCDAGGDCVPTPAGDPSEPTLTRRLGYSSYFALDVTDPVHPSLLWEFSNPALGYSTTGPAIVRIGDPWVNGAGPNGRWFAVFGSGPTGPIDMDKQQFLGRASYDPAGGKSQELTFFVVDLRTGDLVRAIPTGIHNAFAGSMGGASIDVDRRGGREGSYQDDALYVGYSQLGAGGNWNAGGVLRLLTKEQPDAEKWEVSTVINGIGPVTTGIAKLRDSRKNQHLWLYFGTGRYFFSQDDLPGRRALYGIKEPCYNYRAAGMVARPDRLDPSCRAAVKGELVDQTASPQEKLLPGDPGWRIDLDPAT
;
A
#
# COMPACT_ATOMS: atom_id res chain seq x y z
N VAL A 1 -30.15 -41.00 28.21
CA VAL A 1 -30.33 -40.87 26.75
C VAL A 1 -28.95 -40.93 26.13
N PRO A 2 -28.71 -41.77 25.10
CA PRO A 2 -27.37 -42.08 24.58
C PRO A 2 -26.58 -40.87 24.04
N CYS A 3 -27.21 -39.70 23.94
CA CYS A 3 -26.60 -38.47 23.42
C CYS A 3 -26.69 -37.27 24.38
N LEU A 4 -27.15 -37.45 25.63
CA LEU A 4 -27.17 -36.39 26.64
C LEU A 4 -25.91 -36.41 27.51
N GLY A 5 -25.23 -35.27 27.61
CA GLY A 5 -24.13 -35.03 28.57
C GLY A 5 -22.71 -35.06 27.99
N LYS A 6 -22.56 -35.22 26.67
CA LYS A 6 -21.25 -35.14 26.02
C LYS A 6 -20.99 -33.75 25.45
N THR A 7 -19.89 -33.14 25.89
CA THR A 7 -19.47 -31.78 25.50
C THR A 7 -18.83 -31.68 24.12
N ASP A 8 -18.57 -32.81 23.47
CA ASP A 8 -17.94 -32.92 22.15
C ASP A 8 -18.95 -33.05 20.98
N GLY A 9 -20.24 -33.15 21.28
CA GLY A 9 -21.32 -33.27 20.28
C GLY A 9 -21.43 -34.64 19.61
N VAL A 10 -20.72 -35.66 20.09
CA VAL A 10 -20.72 -37.01 19.49
C VAL A 10 -21.88 -37.84 20.03
N CYS A 11 -22.71 -38.38 19.13
CA CYS A 11 -23.86 -39.21 19.46
C CYS A 11 -23.59 -40.67 19.05
N ASP A 12 -23.37 -41.53 20.06
CA ASP A 12 -22.92 -42.92 19.88
C ASP A 12 -24.05 -43.91 19.53
N THR A 13 -25.28 -43.42 19.40
CA THR A 13 -26.41 -44.27 18.99
C THR A 13 -26.28 -44.68 17.51
N THR A 14 -26.78 -45.87 17.18
CA THR A 14 -26.96 -46.33 15.80
C THR A 14 -28.34 -45.96 15.25
N ASP A 15 -29.23 -45.40 16.07
CA ASP A 15 -30.57 -44.97 15.68
C ASP A 15 -30.52 -43.61 14.96
N GLU A 16 -30.76 -43.63 13.66
CA GLU A 16 -30.83 -42.43 12.80
C GLU A 16 -32.05 -41.54 13.08
N GLY A 17 -33.04 -42.04 13.84
CA GLY A 17 -34.20 -41.27 14.28
C GLY A 17 -33.88 -40.27 15.40
N VAL A 18 -32.68 -40.33 15.99
CA VAL A 18 -32.23 -39.37 17.00
C VAL A 18 -31.74 -38.09 16.31
N PRO A 19 -32.32 -36.90 16.60
CA PRO A 19 -31.97 -35.65 15.92
C PRO A 19 -30.47 -35.32 15.91
N GLU A 20 -29.78 -35.51 17.03
CA GLU A 20 -28.33 -35.30 17.13
C GLU A 20 -27.53 -36.28 16.27
N LYS A 21 -27.98 -37.53 16.16
CA LYS A 21 -27.35 -38.52 15.27
C LYS A 21 -27.56 -38.16 13.81
N MET A 22 -28.78 -37.73 13.47
CA MET A 22 -29.13 -37.26 12.13
C MET A 22 -28.30 -36.04 11.74
N MET A 23 -28.14 -35.05 12.62
CA MET A 23 -27.27 -33.90 12.39
C MET A 23 -25.79 -34.31 12.22
N GLN A 24 -25.29 -35.26 13.01
CA GLN A 24 -23.93 -35.78 12.88
C GLN A 24 -23.70 -36.48 11.53
N LEU A 25 -24.68 -37.27 11.07
CA LEU A 25 -24.64 -37.93 9.76
C LEU A 25 -24.73 -36.92 8.61
N THR A 26 -25.57 -35.89 8.75
CA THR A 26 -25.68 -34.79 7.77
C THR A 26 -24.39 -34.00 7.67
N ALA A 27 -23.78 -33.63 8.81
CA ALA A 27 -22.50 -32.93 8.84
C ALA A 27 -21.40 -33.77 8.18
N ALA A 28 -21.28 -35.05 8.54
CA ALA A 28 -20.29 -35.96 7.95
C ALA A 28 -20.46 -36.14 6.43
N LYS A 29 -21.70 -36.25 5.93
CA LYS A 29 -21.97 -36.32 4.49
C LYS A 29 -21.71 -35.01 3.76
N GLY A 30 -21.89 -33.87 4.42
CA GLY A 30 -21.56 -32.54 3.91
C GLY A 30 -20.11 -32.12 4.06
N GLY A 31 -19.22 -33.00 4.56
CA GLY A 31 -17.82 -32.68 4.82
C GLY A 31 -17.57 -31.79 6.06
N GLY A 32 -18.60 -31.52 6.86
CA GLY A 32 -18.54 -30.69 8.07
C GLY A 32 -18.46 -31.48 9.38
N LYS A 33 -18.28 -30.76 10.50
CA LYS A 33 -18.35 -31.30 11.86
C LYS A 33 -19.53 -30.70 12.61
N ILE A 34 -20.15 -31.48 13.51
CA ILE A 34 -21.21 -30.98 14.40
C ILE A 34 -20.58 -30.22 15.58
N ALA A 35 -21.15 -29.06 15.93
CA ALA A 35 -20.74 -28.28 17.11
C ALA A 35 -21.89 -28.27 18.13
N SER A 36 -21.59 -28.59 19.39
CA SER A 36 -22.61 -28.65 20.43
C SER A 36 -22.91 -27.27 21.01
N ALA A 37 -24.19 -26.92 21.12
CA ALA A 37 -24.64 -25.72 21.83
C ALA A 37 -24.34 -25.75 23.34
N GLN A 38 -23.97 -26.92 23.89
CA GLN A 38 -23.56 -27.09 25.29
C GLN A 38 -22.11 -26.69 25.55
N ASN A 39 -21.34 -26.36 24.50
CA ASN A 39 -19.98 -25.85 24.60
C ASN A 39 -19.90 -24.45 23.93
N PRO A 40 -20.25 -23.38 24.66
CA PRO A 40 -20.31 -22.03 24.11
C PRO A 40 -19.00 -21.55 23.47
N SER A 41 -17.85 -22.00 23.97
CA SER A 41 -16.53 -21.72 23.37
C SER A 41 -16.36 -22.35 21.99
N GLN A 42 -16.73 -23.63 21.84
CA GLN A 42 -16.66 -24.32 20.56
C GLN A 42 -17.69 -23.75 19.57
N LEU A 43 -18.89 -23.45 20.04
CA LEU A 43 -19.94 -22.83 19.23
C LEU A 43 -19.51 -21.43 18.75
N ARG A 44 -18.90 -20.62 19.61
CA ARG A 44 -18.35 -19.30 19.25
C ARG A 44 -17.17 -19.40 18.28
N SER A 45 -16.33 -20.44 18.40
CA SER A 45 -15.28 -20.72 17.42
C SER A 45 -15.89 -21.06 16.06
N VAL A 46 -16.87 -21.97 16.01
CA VAL A 46 -17.51 -22.38 14.75
C VAL A 46 -18.31 -21.25 14.10
N PHE A 47 -19.02 -20.43 14.87
CA PHE A 47 -19.66 -19.23 14.33
C PHE A 47 -18.64 -18.22 13.81
N ARG A 48 -17.49 -18.06 14.48
CA ARG A 48 -16.41 -17.20 13.99
C ARG A 48 -15.83 -17.74 12.70
N ASP A 49 -15.53 -19.03 12.63
CA ASP A 49 -15.01 -19.69 11.43
C ASP A 49 -16.02 -19.55 10.27
N MET A 50 -17.32 -19.78 10.53
CA MET A 50 -18.39 -19.56 9.55
C MET A 50 -18.46 -18.09 9.09
N LEU A 51 -18.38 -17.13 10.00
CA LEU A 51 -18.39 -15.70 9.67
C LEU A 51 -17.11 -15.26 8.94
N GLN A 52 -15.97 -15.88 9.24
CA GLN A 52 -14.71 -15.67 8.52
C GLN A 52 -14.74 -16.26 7.11
N GLN A 53 -15.43 -17.39 6.91
CA GLN A 53 -15.73 -17.94 5.58
C GLN A 53 -16.66 -17.04 4.76
N ILE A 54 -17.50 -16.24 5.43
CA ILE A 54 -18.40 -15.27 4.78
C ILE A 54 -17.67 -13.95 4.49
N ALA A 55 -16.67 -13.58 5.28
CA ALA A 55 -15.94 -12.33 5.16
C ALA A 55 -14.92 -12.31 4.00
N ALA A 56 -15.38 -12.28 2.75
CA ALA A 56 -14.55 -11.84 1.62
C ALA A 56 -14.53 -10.31 1.60
N GLY A 57 -13.40 -9.70 1.98
CA GLY A 57 -13.29 -8.26 2.12
C GLY A 57 -13.02 -7.56 0.78
N SER A 58 -14.01 -6.85 0.25
CA SER A 58 -13.82 -5.82 -0.78
C SER A 58 -13.19 -4.56 -0.17
N GLY A 59 -11.87 -4.57 -0.03
CA GLY A 59 -11.06 -3.42 0.39
C GLY A 59 -10.02 -3.00 -0.65
N SER A 60 -10.20 -3.40 -1.92
CA SER A 60 -9.20 -3.25 -2.98
C SER A 60 -8.92 -1.79 -3.34
N GLU A 61 -7.68 -1.35 -3.16
CA GLU A 61 -7.13 -0.13 -3.73
C GLU A 61 -6.64 -0.37 -5.16
N ILE A 62 -7.45 0.07 -6.12
CA ILE A 62 -7.24 -0.17 -7.55
C ILE A 62 -6.02 0.60 -8.09
N SER A 63 -5.19 -0.06 -8.92
CA SER A 63 -4.19 0.60 -9.75
C SER A 63 -4.57 0.55 -11.24
N ILE A 64 -4.57 1.72 -11.90
CA ILE A 64 -4.88 1.86 -13.33
C ILE A 64 -3.65 2.40 -14.07
N LEU A 65 -3.27 1.74 -15.16
CA LEU A 65 -2.26 2.26 -16.10
C LEU A 65 -2.87 2.57 -17.44
N SER A 66 -2.89 3.84 -17.79
CA SER A 66 -3.14 4.30 -19.15
C SER A 66 -1.83 4.49 -19.92
N THR A 67 -1.86 4.17 -21.20
CA THR A 67 -0.90 4.76 -22.14
C THR A 67 -1.37 6.19 -22.38
N GLY A 68 -0.57 7.20 -22.01
CA GLY A 68 -0.97 8.62 -22.15
C GLY A 68 -1.32 9.10 -23.57
N GLU A 69 -1.31 8.21 -24.56
CA GLU A 69 -1.62 8.43 -25.98
C GLU A 69 -2.78 7.54 -26.50
N GLY A 70 -3.57 6.87 -25.64
CA GLY A 70 -4.69 6.03 -26.10
C GLY A 70 -5.79 5.78 -25.08
N ASN A 71 -6.91 5.22 -25.57
CA ASN A 71 -8.12 4.95 -24.77
C ASN A 71 -8.11 3.57 -24.09
N GLY A 72 -6.96 2.89 -24.07
CA GLY A 72 -6.78 1.58 -23.47
C GLY A 72 -5.75 1.61 -22.34
N ALA A 73 -6.10 0.95 -21.25
CA ALA A 73 -5.38 0.92 -20.00
C ALA A 73 -5.40 -0.50 -19.37
N LEU A 74 -4.48 -0.78 -18.45
CA LEU A 74 -4.52 -1.95 -17.59
C LEU A 74 -5.18 -1.60 -16.27
N PHE A 75 -6.10 -2.44 -15.83
CA PHE A 75 -6.73 -2.41 -14.51
C PHE A 75 -6.16 -3.53 -13.67
N LEU A 76 -5.45 -3.19 -12.61
CA LEU A 76 -4.94 -4.17 -11.65
C LEU A 76 -5.89 -4.25 -10.47
N GLN A 77 -6.32 -5.48 -10.18
CA GLN A 77 -7.20 -5.77 -9.08
C GLN A 77 -6.59 -6.83 -8.19
N GLU A 78 -6.24 -6.43 -6.97
CA GLU A 78 -5.93 -7.32 -5.87
C GLU A 78 -7.20 -7.78 -5.14
N GLN A 79 -7.14 -9.01 -4.64
CA GLN A 79 -8.19 -9.67 -3.88
C GLN A 79 -7.53 -10.47 -2.76
N PHE A 80 -8.20 -10.54 -1.62
CA PHE A 80 -7.78 -11.42 -0.54
C PHE A 80 -8.95 -12.24 -0.02
N TYR A 81 -8.63 -13.43 0.48
CA TYR A 81 -9.59 -14.31 1.11
C TYR A 81 -9.05 -14.78 2.46
N PRO A 82 -9.73 -14.47 3.59
CA PRO A 82 -9.40 -15.05 4.88
C PRO A 82 -9.47 -16.58 4.86
N GLU A 83 -10.45 -17.14 4.14
CA GLU A 83 -10.52 -18.56 3.79
C GLU A 83 -11.12 -18.72 2.39
N GLN A 84 -10.44 -19.42 1.48
CA GLN A 84 -10.98 -19.81 0.18
C GLN A 84 -11.06 -21.33 0.08
N SER A 85 -12.21 -21.77 -0.42
CA SER A 85 -12.52 -23.15 -0.75
C SER A 85 -12.25 -23.40 -2.24
N PHE A 86 -11.60 -24.52 -2.55
CA PHE A 86 -11.26 -24.97 -3.90
C PHE A 86 -11.85 -26.36 -4.18
N ASP A 87 -12.06 -26.69 -5.46
CA ASP A 87 -12.63 -27.97 -5.93
C ASP A 87 -13.92 -28.37 -5.16
N GLY A 88 -14.88 -27.43 -5.12
CA GLY A 88 -16.17 -27.65 -4.45
C GLY A 88 -16.09 -27.90 -2.94
N GLY A 89 -15.00 -27.50 -2.27
CA GLY A 89 -14.81 -27.71 -0.82
C GLY A 89 -13.87 -28.84 -0.44
N ARG A 90 -13.24 -29.52 -1.40
CA ARG A 90 -12.31 -30.61 -1.09
C ARG A 90 -10.99 -30.15 -0.51
N THR A 91 -10.53 -28.96 -0.90
CA THR A 91 -9.36 -28.31 -0.30
C THR A 91 -9.69 -26.87 0.03
N SER A 92 -9.07 -26.31 1.07
CA SER A 92 -9.16 -24.89 1.39
C SER A 92 -7.81 -24.37 1.82
N ALA A 93 -7.61 -23.06 1.64
CA ALA A 93 -6.48 -22.34 2.20
C ALA A 93 -6.96 -21.01 2.77
N SER A 94 -6.41 -20.65 3.92
CA SER A 94 -6.64 -19.35 4.55
C SER A 94 -5.63 -18.29 4.11
N TRP A 95 -5.98 -17.02 4.28
CA TRP A 95 -5.08 -15.87 4.08
C TRP A 95 -4.29 -15.94 2.78
N ILE A 96 -5.05 -15.97 1.70
CA ILE A 96 -4.53 -16.04 0.35
C ILE A 96 -4.75 -14.71 -0.35
N GLY A 97 -3.80 -14.35 -1.21
CA GLY A 97 -3.93 -13.21 -2.10
C GLY A 97 -3.96 -13.65 -3.55
N GLU A 98 -4.67 -12.87 -4.34
CA GLU A 98 -4.72 -12.95 -5.79
C GLU A 98 -4.59 -11.53 -6.35
N MET A 99 -3.95 -11.39 -7.50
CA MET A 99 -3.95 -10.15 -8.26
C MET A 99 -4.11 -10.47 -9.73
N GLN A 100 -5.10 -9.84 -10.34
CA GLN A 100 -5.43 -10.03 -11.74
C GLN A 100 -5.31 -8.72 -12.52
N SER A 101 -4.99 -8.86 -13.80
CA SER A 101 -4.99 -7.75 -14.75
C SER A 101 -6.16 -7.89 -15.71
N LEU A 102 -6.95 -6.82 -15.79
CA LEU A 102 -8.05 -6.65 -16.74
C LEU A 102 -7.76 -5.46 -17.66
N TRP A 103 -8.55 -5.32 -18.70
CA TRP A 103 -8.56 -4.12 -19.52
C TRP A 103 -9.35 -3.01 -18.84
N TYR A 104 -8.92 -1.77 -19.06
CA TYR A 104 -9.70 -0.57 -18.76
C TYR A 104 -9.79 0.29 -20.01
N HIS A 105 -11.01 0.51 -20.48
CA HIS A 105 -11.29 1.46 -21.54
C HIS A 105 -11.53 2.84 -20.93
N ILE A 106 -10.86 3.86 -21.47
CA ILE A 106 -11.01 5.26 -21.09
C ILE A 106 -11.77 5.98 -22.20
N ASP A 107 -12.93 6.53 -21.86
CA ASP A 107 -13.72 7.34 -22.79
C ASP A 107 -12.97 8.65 -23.12
N PRO A 108 -12.74 8.99 -24.39
CA PRO A 108 -12.08 10.22 -24.79
C PRO A 108 -12.87 11.51 -24.46
N PHE A 109 -14.17 11.44 -24.17
CA PHE A 109 -15.05 12.61 -23.95
C PHE A 109 -15.44 12.85 -22.49
N LEU A 110 -14.55 12.55 -21.53
CA LEU A 110 -14.72 12.83 -20.10
C LEU A 110 -15.35 14.22 -19.85
N GLY A 111 -16.65 14.25 -19.51
CA GLY A 111 -17.41 15.46 -19.21
C GLY A 111 -18.62 15.79 -20.10
N GLY A 112 -18.90 15.02 -21.15
CA GLY A 112 -20.21 15.03 -21.80
C GLY A 112 -21.28 14.38 -20.91
N SER A 113 -22.58 14.63 -21.18
CA SER A 113 -23.72 14.02 -20.44
C SER A 113 -23.76 12.47 -20.48
N ALA A 114 -22.76 11.83 -21.08
CA ALA A 114 -22.60 10.39 -21.28
C ALA A 114 -21.27 9.89 -20.69
N GLY A 115 -20.83 10.36 -19.51
CA GLY A 115 -19.65 9.86 -18.78
C GLY A 115 -19.71 8.38 -18.35
N ALA A 116 -20.42 7.53 -19.11
CA ALA A 116 -20.69 6.13 -18.91
C ALA A 116 -19.84 5.20 -19.82
N GLY A 117 -19.00 5.73 -20.71
CA GLY A 117 -18.21 4.92 -21.66
C GLY A 117 -16.94 4.29 -21.11
N SER A 118 -16.41 4.74 -19.96
CA SER A 118 -15.20 4.13 -19.38
C SER A 118 -15.53 2.84 -18.65
N THR A 119 -14.95 1.72 -19.09
CA THR A 119 -15.37 0.37 -18.68
C THR A 119 -14.21 -0.56 -18.36
N ILE A 120 -14.38 -1.42 -17.35
CA ILE A 120 -13.48 -2.55 -17.09
C ILE A 120 -13.89 -3.68 -18.03
N ARG A 121 -12.93 -4.38 -18.64
CA ARG A 121 -13.18 -5.43 -19.63
C ARG A 121 -12.29 -6.65 -19.42
N GLU A 122 -12.82 -7.82 -19.72
CA GLU A 122 -12.05 -9.08 -19.76
C GLU A 122 -11.38 -9.27 -21.14
N ASP A 123 -10.39 -10.16 -21.26
CA ASP A 123 -9.82 -10.60 -22.55
C ASP A 123 -10.64 -11.78 -23.07
N THR A 124 -11.79 -11.50 -23.69
CA THR A 124 -12.77 -12.54 -24.03
C THR A 124 -12.21 -13.53 -25.06
N LEU A 125 -11.39 -13.03 -26.00
CA LEU A 125 -10.77 -13.82 -27.06
C LEU A 125 -9.46 -14.48 -26.65
N GLY A 126 -8.81 -14.00 -25.59
CA GLY A 126 -7.48 -14.48 -25.22
C GLY A 126 -6.45 -14.09 -26.27
N ASP A 127 -6.50 -12.87 -26.80
CA ASP A 127 -5.55 -12.42 -27.83
C ASP A 127 -4.69 -11.22 -27.39
N LEU A 128 -4.81 -10.82 -26.12
CA LEU A 128 -4.08 -9.71 -25.51
C LEU A 128 -4.27 -8.38 -26.23
N LYS A 129 -5.41 -8.19 -26.89
CA LYS A 129 -5.83 -6.91 -27.45
C LYS A 129 -7.12 -6.48 -26.78
N LEU A 130 -7.29 -5.17 -26.62
CA LEU A 130 -8.54 -4.58 -26.17
C LEU A 130 -9.40 -4.24 -27.38
N ASP A 131 -10.40 -5.07 -27.66
CA ASP A 131 -11.38 -4.91 -28.74
C ASP A 131 -12.77 -4.62 -28.15
N LEU A 132 -13.27 -3.41 -28.36
CA LEU A 132 -14.52 -2.97 -27.72
C LEU A 132 -15.74 -3.81 -28.12
N LYS A 133 -15.72 -4.49 -29.27
CA LYS A 133 -16.86 -5.29 -29.74
C LYS A 133 -16.79 -6.76 -29.36
N LYS A 134 -15.62 -7.22 -28.90
CA LYS A 134 -15.35 -8.63 -28.60
C LYS A 134 -15.14 -8.84 -27.11
N ASP A 135 -14.46 -7.92 -26.47
CA ASP A 135 -14.14 -7.96 -25.04
C ASP A 135 -15.29 -7.43 -24.21
N ARG A 136 -15.83 -8.32 -23.38
CA ARG A 136 -17.02 -8.04 -22.58
C ARG A 136 -16.71 -7.06 -21.46
N ILE A 137 -17.66 -6.16 -21.21
CA ILE A 137 -17.66 -5.24 -20.07
C ILE A 137 -17.92 -6.03 -18.80
N VAL A 138 -17.11 -5.77 -17.78
CA VAL A 138 -17.17 -6.42 -16.48
C VAL A 138 -17.74 -5.44 -15.45
N ALA A 139 -18.90 -5.78 -14.89
CA ALA A 139 -19.45 -5.11 -13.71
C ALA A 139 -19.34 -6.04 -12.50
N LEU A 140 -18.59 -5.63 -11.48
CA LEU A 140 -18.45 -6.39 -10.23
C LEU A 140 -19.52 -5.94 -9.25
N ARG A 141 -20.34 -6.87 -8.76
CA ARG A 141 -21.41 -6.58 -7.79
C ARG A 141 -21.48 -7.64 -6.73
N SER A 142 -21.69 -7.21 -5.49
CA SER A 142 -22.08 -8.09 -4.39
C SER A 142 -23.53 -8.52 -4.57
N ASP A 143 -23.78 -9.82 -4.51
CA ASP A 143 -25.13 -10.38 -4.48
C ASP A 143 -25.62 -10.42 -3.02
N PRO A 144 -26.59 -9.58 -2.63
CA PRO A 144 -27.07 -9.49 -1.26
C PRO A 144 -27.76 -10.77 -0.77
N ALA A 145 -28.16 -11.69 -1.66
CA ALA A 145 -28.78 -12.95 -1.27
C ALA A 145 -27.75 -14.03 -0.87
N SER A 146 -26.54 -13.97 -1.44
CA SER A 146 -25.48 -14.95 -1.20
C SER A 146 -24.28 -14.38 -0.44
N ASP A 147 -24.25 -13.06 -0.20
CA ASP A 147 -23.14 -12.32 0.38
C ASP A 147 -21.81 -12.57 -0.36
N ARG A 148 -21.91 -12.81 -1.68
CA ARG A 148 -20.80 -13.13 -2.57
C ARG A 148 -20.72 -12.12 -3.70
N SER A 149 -19.51 -11.81 -4.12
CA SER A 149 -19.25 -10.96 -5.27
C SER A 149 -19.27 -11.78 -6.56
N TYR A 150 -20.00 -11.30 -7.55
CA TYR A 150 -20.09 -11.87 -8.89
C TYR A 150 -19.64 -10.86 -9.93
N ALA A 151 -19.20 -11.36 -11.09
CA ALA A 151 -19.01 -10.55 -12.28
C ALA A 151 -20.22 -10.69 -13.21
N TYR A 152 -20.68 -9.54 -13.71
CA TYR A 152 -21.75 -9.43 -14.67
C TYR A 152 -21.14 -8.96 -15.99
N LEU A 153 -21.22 -9.81 -17.00
CA LEU A 153 -20.61 -9.58 -18.31
C LEU A 153 -21.64 -9.07 -19.30
N THR A 154 -21.31 -7.98 -20.00
CA THR A 154 -22.16 -7.38 -21.03
C THR A 154 -21.38 -7.20 -22.32
N LEU A 155 -22.03 -7.36 -23.48
CA LEU A 155 -21.42 -7.06 -24.78
C LEU A 155 -21.57 -5.57 -25.08
N ASP A 156 -20.65 -5.01 -25.84
CA ASP A 156 -20.76 -3.69 -26.46
C ASP A 156 -20.76 -3.91 -27.98
N ALA A 157 -21.95 -3.92 -28.59
CA ALA A 157 -22.14 -4.35 -29.97
C ALA A 157 -21.76 -3.27 -30.98
N ASP A 158 -21.92 -1.99 -30.63
CA ASP A 158 -21.62 -0.86 -31.50
C ASP A 158 -20.21 -0.28 -31.29
N GLY A 159 -19.56 -0.62 -30.18
CA GLY A 159 -18.20 -0.22 -29.82
C GLY A 159 -18.12 1.17 -29.20
N ASP A 160 -19.21 1.68 -28.60
CA ASP A 160 -19.28 3.02 -28.01
C ASP A 160 -18.75 3.10 -26.56
N GLY A 161 -18.36 1.96 -25.99
CA GLY A 161 -17.88 1.87 -24.62
C GLY A 161 -18.96 1.49 -23.60
N VAL A 162 -20.23 1.39 -24.00
CA VAL A 162 -21.39 1.11 -23.14
C VAL A 162 -21.91 -0.30 -23.40
N GLY A 163 -22.27 -1.01 -22.34
CA GLY A 163 -22.79 -2.38 -22.48
C GLY A 163 -24.26 -2.41 -22.86
N GLU A 164 -24.62 -3.24 -23.85
CA GLU A 164 -26.00 -3.50 -24.23
C GLU A 164 -26.43 -4.97 -24.06
N GLY A 165 -27.72 -5.15 -23.81
CA GLY A 165 -28.35 -6.47 -23.73
C GLY A 165 -28.36 -7.07 -22.33
N ALA A 166 -28.52 -8.40 -22.27
CA ALA A 166 -28.64 -9.14 -21.03
C ALA A 166 -27.27 -9.46 -20.42
N GLU A 167 -27.15 -9.25 -19.12
CA GLU A 167 -25.93 -9.54 -18.39
C GLU A 167 -25.76 -11.06 -18.15
N GLN A 168 -24.57 -11.57 -18.41
CA GLN A 168 -24.19 -12.92 -18.03
C GLN A 168 -23.50 -12.88 -16.67
N ARG A 169 -24.11 -13.50 -15.65
CA ARG A 169 -23.47 -13.68 -14.34
C ARG A 169 -22.43 -14.80 -14.40
N VAL A 170 -21.23 -14.52 -13.94
CA VAL A 170 -20.12 -15.48 -13.79
C VAL A 170 -19.47 -15.32 -12.41
N GLU A 171 -18.86 -16.39 -11.90
CA GLU A 171 -18.03 -16.32 -10.70
C GLU A 171 -16.78 -15.46 -11.00
N LEU A 172 -16.23 -14.76 -10.00
CA LEU A 172 -15.01 -13.95 -10.19
C LEU A 172 -13.86 -14.79 -10.74
N ASP A 173 -13.80 -16.06 -10.33
CA ASP A 173 -12.78 -17.00 -10.77
C ASP A 173 -12.88 -17.42 -12.25
N GLN A 174 -13.99 -17.09 -12.92
CA GLN A 174 -14.25 -17.37 -14.33
C GLN A 174 -13.99 -16.16 -15.24
N LEU A 175 -13.62 -15.01 -14.66
CA LEU A 175 -13.22 -13.84 -15.43
C LEU A 175 -11.97 -14.13 -16.27
N LYS A 176 -12.03 -13.79 -17.56
CA LYS A 176 -10.90 -13.95 -18.46
C LYS A 176 -9.92 -12.80 -18.30
N SER A 177 -8.99 -12.97 -17.38
CA SER A 177 -7.95 -11.97 -17.13
C SER A 177 -6.82 -12.06 -18.16
N LEU A 178 -6.09 -10.96 -18.32
CA LEU A 178 -4.85 -10.94 -19.11
C LEU A 178 -3.78 -11.84 -18.47
N TRP A 179 -3.74 -11.85 -17.14
CA TRP A 179 -2.94 -12.74 -16.31
C TRP A 179 -3.43 -12.67 -14.86
N ARG A 180 -3.15 -13.73 -14.09
CA ARG A 180 -3.48 -13.86 -12.65
C ARG A 180 -2.28 -14.42 -11.90
N VAL A 181 -1.72 -13.66 -10.97
CA VAL A 181 -0.39 -13.98 -10.41
C VAL A 181 -0.44 -15.04 -9.32
N GLY A 182 -1.53 -15.12 -8.54
CA GLY A 182 -1.71 -16.12 -7.48
C GLY A 182 -1.79 -17.52 -8.07
N ARG A 183 -2.63 -17.67 -9.09
CA ARG A 183 -2.77 -18.83 -9.98
C ARG A 183 -1.48 -19.25 -10.70
N GLN A 184 -0.81 -18.32 -11.36
CA GLN A 184 0.49 -18.62 -11.99
C GLN A 184 1.57 -19.06 -10.99
N LEU A 185 1.59 -18.45 -9.79
CA LEU A 185 2.47 -18.90 -8.72
C LEU A 185 2.08 -20.27 -8.17
N TRP A 186 0.79 -20.58 -8.08
CA TRP A 186 0.30 -21.91 -7.70
C TRP A 186 0.79 -22.99 -8.66
N GLY A 187 0.64 -22.75 -9.98
CA GLY A 187 1.10 -23.66 -11.05
C GLY A 187 2.61 -23.71 -11.27
N ARG A 188 3.39 -22.82 -10.63
CA ARG A 188 4.86 -22.77 -10.79
C ARG A 188 5.55 -23.98 -10.17
N ASP A 189 6.23 -24.75 -11.01
CA ASP A 189 7.16 -25.80 -10.58
C ASP A 189 8.48 -25.20 -10.07
N LEU A 190 8.73 -25.33 -8.77
CA LEU A 190 9.92 -24.79 -8.11
C LEU A 190 11.21 -25.57 -8.44
N ALA A 191 11.11 -26.78 -8.98
CA ALA A 191 12.28 -27.56 -9.38
C ALA A 191 12.91 -27.03 -10.68
N SER A 192 12.07 -26.71 -11.67
CA SER A 192 12.50 -26.16 -12.96
C SER A 192 12.56 -24.63 -12.99
N SER A 193 11.70 -23.96 -12.21
CA SER A 193 11.58 -22.50 -12.15
C SER A 193 11.56 -22.03 -10.69
N PRO A 194 12.70 -22.06 -9.97
CA PRO A 194 12.75 -21.62 -8.58
C PRO A 194 12.43 -20.14 -8.44
N ARG A 195 11.85 -19.74 -7.30
CA ARG A 195 11.60 -18.32 -6.97
C ARG A 195 12.90 -17.61 -6.61
N LEU A 196 13.01 -16.35 -7.01
CA LEU A 196 14.13 -15.49 -6.70
C LEU A 196 13.73 -14.54 -5.58
N ILE A 197 14.08 -14.90 -4.35
CA ILE A 197 13.73 -14.11 -3.16
C ILE A 197 14.99 -13.45 -2.62
N TYR A 198 14.93 -12.14 -2.42
CA TYR A 198 15.99 -11.31 -1.86
C TYR A 198 15.66 -10.88 -0.43
N THR A 199 16.69 -10.55 0.32
CA THR A 199 16.61 -9.87 1.61
C THR A 199 17.85 -8.97 1.74
N PRO A 200 17.87 -7.95 2.63
CA PRO A 200 19.08 -7.17 2.87
C PRO A 200 20.28 -8.06 3.20
N LEU A 201 21.49 -7.61 2.85
CA LEU A 201 22.72 -8.34 3.20
C LEU A 201 22.83 -8.53 4.72
N LEU A 202 22.62 -9.76 5.18
CA LEU A 202 22.73 -10.15 6.59
C LEU A 202 24.17 -10.50 6.95
N LYS A 203 24.51 -10.41 8.24
CA LYS A 203 25.84 -10.78 8.75
C LYS A 203 26.15 -12.25 8.43
N GLY A 204 27.26 -12.49 7.72
CA GLY A 204 27.65 -13.82 7.27
C GLY A 204 26.97 -14.29 5.97
N GLY A 205 26.13 -13.44 5.36
CA GLY A 205 25.55 -13.67 4.04
C GLY A 205 26.52 -13.35 2.88
N ILE A 206 26.10 -13.69 1.66
CA ILE A 206 26.83 -13.39 0.42
C ILE A 206 26.02 -12.39 -0.39
N GLU A 207 26.64 -11.25 -0.70
CA GLU A 207 26.01 -10.19 -1.48
C GLU A 207 25.80 -10.59 -2.95
N SER A 208 24.66 -10.17 -3.51
CA SER A 208 24.32 -10.34 -4.90
C SER A 208 24.79 -9.12 -5.70
N ALA A 209 25.93 -9.25 -6.39
CA ALA A 209 26.40 -8.26 -7.37
C ALA A 209 26.53 -6.80 -6.87
N GLY A 210 26.88 -6.58 -5.60
CA GLY A 210 27.06 -5.22 -5.04
C GLY A 210 25.76 -4.44 -4.86
N SER A 211 24.63 -5.13 -4.77
CA SER A 211 23.29 -4.54 -4.70
C SER A 211 22.83 -4.20 -3.28
N GLY A 212 23.62 -4.49 -2.23
CA GLY A 212 23.17 -4.45 -0.84
C GLY A 212 22.19 -5.58 -0.47
N LEU A 213 21.85 -6.46 -1.41
CA LEU A 213 20.95 -7.59 -1.22
C LEU A 213 21.71 -8.91 -1.19
N MET A 214 21.15 -9.91 -0.51
CA MET A 214 21.53 -11.31 -0.64
C MET A 214 20.34 -12.17 -1.04
N LYS A 215 20.60 -13.33 -1.65
CA LYS A 215 19.54 -14.31 -1.94
C LYS A 215 19.08 -14.97 -0.64
N PHE A 216 17.79 -14.88 -0.34
CA PHE A 216 17.17 -15.69 0.72
C PHE A 216 17.10 -17.12 0.21
N SER A 217 17.98 -18.01 0.68
CA SER A 217 18.09 -19.37 0.13
C SER A 217 18.29 -20.41 1.21
N SER A 218 17.56 -21.52 1.11
CA SER A 218 17.64 -22.66 2.05
C SER A 218 19.03 -23.33 2.11
N THR A 219 19.94 -22.98 1.20
CA THR A 219 21.34 -23.44 1.19
C THR A 219 22.27 -22.60 2.06
N ALA A 220 21.82 -21.43 2.54
CA ALA A 220 22.57 -20.57 3.46
C ALA A 220 21.82 -20.33 4.78
N PRO A 221 21.35 -21.38 5.48
CA PRO A 221 20.46 -21.22 6.63
C PRO A 221 21.14 -20.51 7.80
N GLU A 222 22.46 -20.64 8.00
CA GLU A 222 23.14 -20.08 9.16
C GLU A 222 23.17 -18.55 9.20
N ALA A 223 23.26 -17.88 8.04
CA ALA A 223 23.21 -16.41 7.97
C ALA A 223 21.82 -15.86 8.30
N VAL A 224 20.77 -16.62 7.98
CA VAL A 224 19.37 -16.19 8.06
C VAL A 224 18.71 -16.63 9.38
N ARG A 225 19.07 -17.81 9.90
CA ARG A 225 18.45 -18.46 11.07
C ARG A 225 18.34 -17.53 12.30
N PRO A 226 19.36 -16.75 12.69
CA PRO A 226 19.24 -15.84 13.82
C PRO A 226 18.16 -14.77 13.62
N TYR A 227 17.98 -14.32 12.37
CA TYR A 227 17.00 -13.29 12.01
C TYR A 227 15.58 -13.84 11.90
N LEU A 228 15.40 -15.15 11.71
CA LEU A 228 14.10 -15.84 11.81
C LEU A 228 13.66 -16.11 13.26
N ASN A 229 14.44 -15.63 14.25
CA ASN A 229 14.21 -15.87 15.67
C ASN A 229 14.10 -17.37 16.00
N LEU A 230 15.04 -18.15 15.44
CA LEU A 230 15.20 -19.59 15.64
C LEU A 230 16.45 -19.88 16.49
N GLN A 231 16.40 -20.99 17.25
CA GLN A 231 17.50 -21.39 18.13
C GLN A 231 18.74 -21.84 17.37
N ALA A 232 19.90 -21.81 18.04
CA ALA A 232 21.14 -22.35 17.50
C ALA A 232 21.03 -23.86 17.23
N GLY A 233 21.43 -24.29 16.03
CA GLY A 233 21.38 -25.70 15.63
C GLY A 233 19.98 -26.24 15.33
N ASP A 234 18.95 -25.37 15.21
CA ASP A 234 17.60 -25.79 14.84
C ASP A 234 17.57 -26.35 13.40
N PRO A 235 17.36 -27.67 13.21
CA PRO A 235 17.31 -28.27 11.87
C PRO A 235 16.09 -27.80 11.06
N GLY A 236 15.09 -27.20 11.72
CA GLY A 236 13.89 -26.63 11.12
C GLY A 236 14.15 -25.37 10.29
N ALA A 237 15.30 -24.70 10.43
CA ALA A 237 15.58 -23.46 9.70
C ALA A 237 15.56 -23.66 8.17
N ALA A 238 16.27 -24.67 7.65
CA ALA A 238 16.27 -24.97 6.22
C ALA A 238 14.87 -25.40 5.72
N LYS A 239 14.11 -26.11 6.56
CA LYS A 239 12.74 -26.54 6.25
C LYS A 239 11.78 -25.35 6.19
N LEU A 240 11.84 -24.45 7.16
CA LEU A 240 11.07 -23.20 7.16
C LEU A 240 11.44 -22.33 5.96
N MET A 241 12.72 -22.22 5.60
CA MET A 241 13.12 -21.48 4.41
C MET A 241 12.56 -22.11 3.12
N LYS A 242 12.52 -23.44 3.01
CA LYS A 242 11.82 -24.10 1.90
C LYS A 242 10.32 -23.78 1.92
N TYR A 243 9.68 -23.82 3.09
CA TYR A 243 8.27 -23.44 3.22
C TYR A 243 8.02 -22.01 2.71
N LEU A 244 8.86 -21.05 3.08
CA LEU A 244 8.79 -19.65 2.64
C LEU A 244 9.09 -19.46 1.15
N HIS A 245 9.86 -20.38 0.54
CA HIS A 245 10.01 -20.46 -0.92
C HIS A 245 8.78 -21.02 -1.64
N GLY A 246 7.80 -21.55 -0.92
CA GLY A 246 6.57 -22.10 -1.47
C GLY A 246 6.59 -23.63 -1.65
N PHE A 247 7.51 -24.34 -0.97
CA PHE A 247 7.35 -25.78 -0.76
C PHE A 247 6.31 -26.02 0.33
N ASP A 248 5.58 -27.11 0.24
CA ASP A 248 4.66 -27.54 1.30
C ASP A 248 5.03 -28.92 1.82
N PHE A 249 4.57 -29.23 3.03
CA PHE A 249 4.82 -30.49 3.71
C PHE A 249 3.48 -31.12 4.16
N PRO A 250 2.57 -31.43 3.22
CA PRO A 250 1.27 -32.00 3.56
C PRO A 250 1.47 -33.34 4.27
N GLY A 251 1.03 -33.42 5.52
CA GLY A 251 1.23 -34.57 6.41
C GLY A 251 2.16 -34.31 7.60
N ASP A 252 2.88 -33.19 7.60
CA ASP A 252 3.54 -32.70 8.81
C ASP A 252 2.59 -31.81 9.61
N GLY A 253 2.02 -32.34 10.69
CA GLY A 253 1.14 -31.59 11.58
C GLY A 253 1.80 -30.42 12.32
N ALA A 254 3.12 -30.28 12.24
CA ALA A 254 3.84 -29.12 12.78
C ALA A 254 3.90 -27.93 11.80
N MET A 255 3.46 -28.10 10.55
CA MET A 255 3.42 -27.03 9.55
C MET A 255 2.02 -26.86 8.97
N ARG A 256 1.61 -25.60 8.85
CA ARG A 256 0.39 -25.23 8.14
C ARG A 256 0.51 -25.63 6.67
N SER A 257 -0.50 -26.34 6.16
CA SER A 257 -0.60 -26.70 4.74
C SER A 257 -1.07 -25.50 3.90
N ARG A 258 -0.48 -25.34 2.72
CA ARG A 258 -0.91 -24.39 1.66
C ARG A 258 -1.22 -25.07 0.33
N THR A 259 -1.22 -26.40 0.32
CA THR A 259 -1.58 -27.22 -0.85
C THR A 259 -3.09 -27.17 -1.09
N VAL A 260 -3.47 -26.77 -2.30
CA VAL A 260 -4.85 -26.69 -2.78
C VAL A 260 -4.98 -27.36 -4.14
N ALA A 261 -6.19 -27.86 -4.45
CA ALA A 261 -6.52 -28.47 -5.72
C ALA A 261 -7.51 -27.59 -6.48
N ILE A 262 -7.17 -27.22 -7.71
CA ILE A 262 -8.06 -26.48 -8.61
C ILE A 262 -8.72 -27.50 -9.55
N ALA A 263 -10.06 -27.56 -9.52
CA ALA A 263 -10.87 -28.38 -10.40
C ALA A 263 -10.82 -27.84 -11.84
N GLU A 264 -11.17 -28.66 -12.83
CA GLU A 264 -11.27 -28.25 -14.25
C GLU A 264 -12.06 -26.94 -14.40
N LEU A 265 -11.35 -25.83 -14.56
CA LEU A 265 -11.92 -24.57 -15.04
C LEU A 265 -12.00 -24.63 -16.57
N PRO A 266 -12.97 -23.93 -17.20
CA PRO A 266 -13.02 -23.82 -18.65
C PRO A 266 -11.69 -23.28 -19.19
N ALA A 267 -11.11 -23.93 -20.20
CA ALA A 267 -9.84 -23.51 -20.77
C ALA A 267 -9.89 -22.04 -21.26
N SER A 268 -8.95 -21.21 -20.80
CA SER A 268 -8.69 -19.88 -21.35
C SER A 268 -7.46 -19.95 -22.27
N PRO A 269 -7.46 -19.36 -23.47
CA PRO A 269 -6.33 -19.45 -24.42
C PRO A 269 -5.00 -18.89 -23.90
N ASN A 270 -5.03 -18.00 -22.90
CA ASN A 270 -3.87 -17.30 -22.34
C ASN A 270 -3.53 -17.66 -20.89
N GLU A 271 -4.34 -18.50 -20.24
CA GLU A 271 -4.02 -19.04 -18.91
C GLU A 271 -3.56 -20.49 -19.06
N PRO A 272 -2.51 -20.95 -18.36
CA PRO A 272 -2.20 -22.37 -18.29
C PRO A 272 -3.45 -23.17 -17.89
N GLN A 273 -3.65 -24.38 -18.41
CA GLN A 273 -4.68 -25.28 -17.87
C GLN A 273 -4.30 -25.66 -16.43
N GLU A 274 -4.83 -24.91 -15.47
CA GLU A 274 -4.55 -25.04 -14.05
C GLU A 274 -5.43 -26.14 -13.44
N THR A 275 -5.12 -27.39 -13.77
CA THR A 275 -5.79 -28.55 -13.18
C THR A 275 -4.80 -29.35 -12.37
N GLY A 276 -5.24 -29.81 -11.19
CA GLY A 276 -4.43 -30.66 -10.32
C GLY A 276 -4.18 -30.06 -8.94
N GLN A 277 -3.11 -30.49 -8.28
CA GLN A 277 -2.76 -30.12 -6.92
C GLN A 277 -1.48 -29.29 -6.93
N GLY A 278 -1.49 -28.16 -6.22
CA GLY A 278 -0.36 -27.24 -6.15
C GLY A 278 -0.35 -26.43 -4.86
N VAL A 279 0.77 -25.79 -4.55
CA VAL A 279 0.94 -24.97 -3.34
C VAL A 279 0.59 -23.53 -3.67
N TRP A 280 -0.36 -22.92 -2.93
CA TRP A 280 -0.66 -21.49 -3.06
C TRP A 280 0.42 -20.66 -2.39
N LYS A 281 1.22 -19.93 -3.18
CA LYS A 281 2.46 -19.30 -2.70
C LYS A 281 2.30 -17.82 -2.32
N LEU A 282 1.27 -17.14 -2.83
CA LEU A 282 1.04 -15.72 -2.60
C LEU A 282 0.22 -15.49 -1.32
N GLY A 283 0.73 -14.65 -0.42
CA GLY A 283 -0.01 -14.15 0.74
C GLY A 283 -1.10 -13.15 0.36
N ASP A 284 -2.03 -12.90 1.28
CA ASP A 284 -3.07 -11.89 1.09
C ASP A 284 -2.51 -10.47 0.91
N ILE A 285 -3.19 -9.69 0.07
CA ILE A 285 -2.90 -8.29 -0.21
C ILE A 285 -4.08 -7.49 0.35
N ILE A 286 -3.92 -6.87 1.53
CA ILE A 286 -5.02 -6.18 2.22
C ILE A 286 -4.95 -4.67 2.01
N SER A 287 -3.87 -4.02 2.44
CA SER A 287 -3.76 -2.55 2.38
C SER A 287 -2.68 -2.04 1.42
N SER A 288 -1.86 -2.95 0.87
CA SER A 288 -0.83 -2.57 -0.10
C SER A 288 -1.46 -2.31 -1.47
N THR A 289 -1.18 -1.13 -2.04
CA THR A 289 -1.56 -0.79 -3.41
C THR A 289 -0.51 -1.29 -4.40
N PRO A 290 -0.87 -2.03 -5.47
CA PRO A 290 0.05 -2.35 -6.55
C PRO A 290 0.61 -1.09 -7.20
N GLN A 291 1.92 -1.03 -7.40
CA GLN A 291 2.62 0.08 -8.04
C GLN A 291 3.17 -0.36 -9.38
N LEU A 292 2.67 0.24 -10.46
CA LEU A 292 3.09 -0.12 -11.80
C LEU A 292 4.21 0.78 -12.32
N GLN A 293 5.26 0.14 -12.82
CA GLN A 293 6.38 0.76 -13.49
C GLN A 293 6.29 0.48 -15.00
N SER A 294 6.05 1.54 -15.77
CA SER A 294 5.87 1.49 -17.21
C SER A 294 6.75 2.50 -17.95
N SER A 295 6.52 2.67 -19.25
CA SER A 295 7.12 3.72 -20.07
C SER A 295 6.58 5.13 -19.79
N VAL A 296 5.51 5.26 -18.99
CA VAL A 296 4.92 6.55 -18.63
C VAL A 296 5.81 7.25 -17.59
N PRO A 297 6.13 8.56 -17.77
CA PRO A 297 6.88 9.33 -16.78
C PRO A 297 6.18 9.36 -15.42
N LEU A 298 6.89 9.02 -14.34
CA LEU A 298 6.36 9.10 -12.97
C LEU A 298 6.26 10.53 -12.45
N GLY A 299 7.10 11.43 -12.97
CA GLY A 299 7.14 12.84 -12.63
C GLY A 299 6.94 13.76 -13.84
N SER A 300 6.58 15.01 -13.57
CA SER A 300 6.40 16.04 -14.61
C SER A 300 7.62 16.95 -14.79
N TYR A 301 8.80 16.59 -14.26
CA TYR A 301 9.96 17.52 -14.22
C TYR A 301 10.36 18.07 -15.60
N HIS A 302 10.23 17.26 -16.66
CA HIS A 302 10.55 17.59 -18.04
C HIS A 302 9.53 18.55 -18.69
N ALA A 303 8.32 18.66 -18.15
CA ALA A 303 7.23 19.43 -18.73
C ALA A 303 7.53 20.94 -18.61
N PRO A 304 6.98 21.77 -19.52
CA PRO A 304 7.13 23.20 -19.44
C PRO A 304 6.41 23.79 -18.21
N LEU A 305 6.87 24.98 -17.81
CA LEU A 305 6.19 25.80 -16.82
C LEU A 305 4.73 26.07 -17.25
N PRO A 306 3.75 26.07 -16.33
CA PRO A 306 3.88 25.86 -14.88
C PRO A 306 3.71 24.38 -14.44
N GLY A 307 3.56 23.43 -15.37
CA GLY A 307 3.29 22.01 -15.08
C GLY A 307 4.52 21.18 -14.70
N GLY A 308 5.71 21.66 -15.06
CA GLY A 308 7.00 21.06 -14.72
C GLY A 308 8.10 22.12 -14.57
N TYR A 309 9.36 21.73 -14.77
CA TYR A 309 10.54 22.59 -14.57
C TYR A 309 11.42 22.70 -15.83
N ASN A 310 10.94 22.23 -17.00
CA ASN A 310 11.74 22.09 -18.22
C ASN A 310 13.03 21.27 -18.00
N ASP A 311 12.97 20.22 -17.17
CA ASP A 311 14.15 19.44 -16.81
C ASP A 311 14.66 18.55 -17.96
N ALA A 312 15.63 19.06 -18.72
CA ALA A 312 16.30 18.33 -19.79
C ALA A 312 17.02 17.06 -19.31
N SER A 313 17.54 17.02 -18.09
CA SER A 313 18.17 15.82 -17.54
C SER A 313 17.15 14.72 -17.27
N TYR A 314 15.97 15.09 -16.74
CA TYR A 314 14.86 14.17 -16.56
C TYR A 314 14.28 13.73 -17.90
N ARG A 315 14.15 14.65 -18.87
CA ARG A 315 13.76 14.31 -20.25
C ARG A 315 14.68 13.25 -20.84
N SER A 316 16.00 13.41 -20.71
CA SER A 316 16.98 12.43 -21.16
C SER A 316 16.83 11.07 -20.46
N PHE A 317 16.43 11.06 -19.19
CA PHE A 317 16.19 9.82 -18.44
C PHE A 317 14.94 9.08 -18.95
N ILE A 318 13.80 9.75 -19.06
CA ILE A 318 12.53 9.15 -19.52
C ILE A 318 12.56 8.76 -20.99
N GLU A 319 13.41 9.39 -21.80
CA GLU A 319 13.61 9.05 -23.21
C GLU A 319 14.55 7.85 -23.42
N SER A 320 15.26 7.42 -22.38
CA SER A 320 16.20 6.29 -22.46
C SER A 320 15.49 4.98 -22.79
N ALA A 321 16.20 4.07 -23.47
CA ALA A 321 15.69 2.75 -23.80
C ALA A 321 15.32 1.94 -22.55
N GLY A 322 16.11 2.07 -21.48
CA GLY A 322 15.85 1.43 -20.19
C GLY A 322 14.55 1.90 -19.55
N TYR A 323 14.25 3.20 -19.60
CA TYR A 323 12.98 3.73 -19.09
C TYR A 323 11.79 3.26 -19.93
N LYS A 324 11.88 3.38 -21.26
CA LYS A 324 10.80 3.00 -22.19
C LYS A 324 10.54 1.49 -22.29
N GLY A 325 11.47 0.66 -21.82
CA GLY A 325 11.38 -0.80 -21.81
C GLY A 325 10.75 -1.38 -20.54
N ARG A 326 10.34 -0.56 -19.57
CA ARG A 326 9.81 -1.00 -18.29
C ARG A 326 8.42 -1.62 -18.41
N ALA A 327 8.22 -2.72 -17.69
CA ALA A 327 6.97 -3.46 -17.57
C ALA A 327 7.01 -4.31 -16.29
N MET A 328 6.78 -3.70 -15.14
CA MET A 328 6.81 -4.39 -13.84
C MET A 328 5.77 -3.81 -12.90
N VAL A 329 5.08 -4.66 -12.14
CA VAL A 329 4.24 -4.25 -11.02
C VAL A 329 4.86 -4.74 -9.71
N TYR A 330 4.81 -3.88 -8.69
CA TYR A 330 5.26 -4.18 -7.35
C TYR A 330 4.10 -4.17 -6.37
N VAL A 331 3.99 -5.19 -5.52
CA VAL A 331 2.93 -5.25 -4.50
C VAL A 331 3.42 -5.96 -3.23
N GLY A 332 3.11 -5.40 -2.07
CA GLY A 332 3.37 -6.01 -0.77
C GLY A 332 2.29 -7.05 -0.44
N ALA A 333 2.70 -8.16 0.15
CA ALA A 333 1.80 -9.21 0.60
C ALA A 333 2.13 -9.68 2.05
N ASN A 334 1.12 -10.25 2.70
CA ASN A 334 1.19 -10.75 4.07
C ASN A 334 1.77 -12.18 4.17
N ASP A 335 2.59 -12.57 3.20
CA ASP A 335 3.54 -13.68 3.28
C ASP A 335 4.97 -13.21 3.62
N GLY A 336 5.13 -11.91 3.93
CA GLY A 336 6.42 -11.34 4.31
C GLY A 336 7.15 -10.61 3.19
N MET A 337 6.58 -10.59 1.98
CA MET A 337 7.31 -10.22 0.78
C MET A 337 6.68 -9.02 0.06
N LEU A 338 7.53 -8.21 -0.54
CA LEU A 338 7.20 -7.41 -1.70
C LEU A 338 7.46 -8.26 -2.95
N HIS A 339 6.48 -8.39 -3.85
CA HIS A 339 6.60 -9.15 -5.08
C HIS A 339 6.73 -8.23 -6.29
N ALA A 340 7.54 -8.63 -7.27
CA ALA A 340 7.68 -7.98 -8.57
C ALA A 340 7.20 -8.92 -9.68
N PHE A 341 6.15 -8.53 -10.40
CA PHE A 341 5.57 -9.31 -11.50
C PHE A 341 5.73 -8.59 -12.83
N ASN A 342 6.09 -9.35 -13.87
CA ASN A 342 6.17 -8.82 -15.23
C ASN A 342 4.77 -8.56 -15.78
N THR A 343 4.42 -7.32 -16.09
CA THR A 343 3.08 -6.99 -16.59
C THR A 343 2.92 -7.11 -18.09
N GLY A 344 4.03 -7.15 -18.83
CA GLY A 344 4.02 -6.84 -20.26
C GLY A 344 3.97 -5.33 -20.54
N LYS A 345 4.27 -4.98 -21.78
CA LYS A 345 4.31 -3.61 -22.28
C LYS A 345 2.99 -3.27 -22.95
N LEU A 346 2.29 -2.31 -22.37
CA LEU A 346 1.06 -1.76 -22.94
C LEU A 346 1.40 -0.80 -24.08
N ASN A 347 0.85 -1.02 -25.26
CA ASN A 347 0.93 -0.09 -26.39
C ASN A 347 -0.48 0.28 -26.86
N SER A 348 -0.70 1.57 -27.12
CA SER A 348 -1.94 2.06 -27.73
C SER A 348 -2.03 1.63 -29.19
N ARG A 349 -3.25 1.47 -29.68
CA ARG A 349 -3.53 1.33 -31.11
C ARG A 349 -4.39 2.50 -31.58
N SER A 350 -4.20 2.91 -32.83
CA SER A 350 -4.96 4.00 -33.45
C SER A 350 -6.26 3.55 -34.11
N ASP A 351 -6.67 2.30 -33.88
CA ASP A 351 -7.91 1.74 -34.42
C ASP A 351 -9.10 2.20 -33.57
N ARG A 352 -10.26 2.39 -34.19
CA ARG A 352 -11.51 2.73 -33.48
C ARG A 352 -12.07 1.54 -32.71
N GLU A 353 -11.75 0.31 -33.09
CA GLU A 353 -12.27 -0.89 -32.43
C GLU A 353 -11.22 -1.49 -31.46
N GLN A 354 -9.97 -1.58 -31.90
CA GLN A 354 -8.85 -2.06 -31.09
C GLN A 354 -8.10 -0.89 -30.43
N GLN A 355 -8.30 -0.71 -29.13
CA GLN A 355 -7.77 0.45 -28.40
C GLN A 355 -6.33 0.23 -27.88
N ALA A 356 -5.98 -1.00 -27.55
CA ALA A 356 -4.67 -1.33 -26.98
C ALA A 356 -4.23 -2.77 -27.26
N VAL A 357 -2.94 -3.03 -27.10
CA VAL A 357 -2.33 -4.37 -27.12
C VAL A 357 -1.34 -4.49 -25.97
N LEU A 358 -1.31 -5.66 -25.32
CA LEU A 358 -0.32 -6.02 -24.32
C LEU A 358 0.72 -6.94 -24.95
N GLU A 359 1.96 -6.46 -25.05
CA GLU A 359 3.06 -7.19 -25.66
C GLU A 359 4.04 -7.72 -24.61
N GLY A 360 4.66 -8.86 -24.88
CA GLY A 360 5.67 -9.45 -24.01
C GLY A 360 5.59 -10.97 -23.99
N SER A 361 6.37 -11.57 -23.10
CA SER A 361 6.32 -12.99 -22.78
C SER A 361 6.30 -13.14 -21.26
N GLU A 362 5.84 -14.28 -20.75
CA GLU A 362 5.79 -14.56 -19.31
C GLU A 362 5.02 -13.48 -18.53
N LEU A 363 3.87 -13.05 -19.06
CA LEU A 363 3.00 -12.06 -18.42
C LEU A 363 2.47 -12.59 -17.08
N GLY A 364 2.46 -11.75 -16.06
CA GLY A 364 2.12 -12.10 -14.67
C GLY A 364 3.23 -12.87 -13.92
N LYS A 365 4.32 -13.28 -14.58
CA LYS A 365 5.37 -14.07 -13.92
C LYS A 365 6.11 -13.26 -12.86
N GLU A 366 6.19 -13.82 -11.66
CA GLU A 366 7.03 -13.30 -10.57
C GLU A 366 8.51 -13.37 -10.96
N GLN A 367 9.11 -12.18 -11.12
CA GLN A 367 10.51 -12.00 -11.50
C GLN A 367 11.42 -12.11 -10.28
N TRP A 368 11.01 -11.48 -9.18
CA TRP A 368 11.67 -11.58 -7.89
C TRP A 368 10.72 -11.17 -6.76
N ALA A 369 11.10 -11.49 -5.52
CA ALA A 369 10.46 -11.00 -4.31
C ALA A 369 11.51 -10.47 -3.32
N PHE A 370 11.12 -9.59 -2.40
CA PHE A 370 11.99 -8.99 -1.40
C PHE A 370 11.38 -9.09 0.00
N ILE A 371 12.17 -9.57 0.96
CA ILE A 371 11.82 -9.67 2.37
C ILE A 371 12.61 -8.61 3.16
N PRO A 372 11.95 -7.60 3.73
CA PRO A 372 12.59 -6.64 4.63
C PRO A 372 13.23 -7.33 5.85
N LYS A 373 14.36 -6.81 6.32
CA LYS A 373 15.08 -7.37 7.48
C LYS A 373 14.17 -7.46 8.71
N ASN A 374 13.34 -6.44 8.94
CA ASN A 374 12.42 -6.43 10.07
C ASN A 374 11.21 -7.38 9.92
N ALA A 375 10.92 -7.91 8.73
CA ALA A 375 9.87 -8.93 8.57
C ALA A 375 10.35 -10.34 8.95
N LEU A 376 11.66 -10.61 8.83
CA LEU A 376 12.28 -11.92 9.06
C LEU A 376 11.88 -12.63 10.38
N PRO A 377 11.88 -11.99 11.56
CA PRO A 377 11.63 -12.70 12.82
C PRO A 377 10.19 -13.22 12.95
N TYR A 378 9.28 -12.74 12.12
CA TYR A 378 7.87 -13.12 12.11
C TYR A 378 7.56 -14.27 11.14
N LEU A 379 8.40 -14.50 10.13
CA LEU A 379 8.09 -15.47 9.05
C LEU A 379 7.88 -16.90 9.54
N LYS A 380 8.44 -17.26 10.71
CA LYS A 380 8.17 -18.57 11.34
C LYS A 380 6.70 -18.80 11.66
N TYR A 381 5.94 -17.73 11.93
CA TYR A 381 4.52 -17.83 12.25
C TYR A 381 3.68 -18.20 11.03
N LEU A 382 4.12 -17.90 9.79
CA LEU A 382 3.41 -18.33 8.57
C LEU A 382 3.30 -19.85 8.44
N ALA A 383 4.24 -20.58 9.04
CA ALA A 383 4.25 -22.03 9.07
C ALA A 383 3.45 -22.60 10.26
N ASP A 384 2.98 -21.79 11.20
CA ASP A 384 2.25 -22.26 12.37
C ASP A 384 0.89 -22.86 11.97
N PRO A 385 0.59 -24.13 12.31
CA PRO A 385 -0.70 -24.77 12.04
C PRO A 385 -1.91 -23.98 12.55
N ASN A 386 -1.74 -23.17 13.61
CA ASN A 386 -2.79 -22.33 14.22
C ASN A 386 -2.66 -20.85 13.81
N TYR A 387 -1.99 -20.53 12.70
CA TYR A 387 -1.80 -19.16 12.25
C TYR A 387 -3.15 -18.42 12.09
N GLN A 388 -3.33 -17.34 12.87
CA GLN A 388 -4.54 -16.52 12.90
C GLN A 388 -4.43 -15.19 12.14
N HIS A 389 -3.36 -15.02 11.34
CA HIS A 389 -2.96 -13.80 10.59
C HIS A 389 -2.04 -12.84 11.33
N LEU A 390 -1.04 -12.37 10.59
CA LEU A 390 -0.18 -11.24 10.91
C LEU A 390 -0.04 -10.39 9.65
N TYR A 391 -0.02 -9.08 9.83
CA TYR A 391 0.42 -8.17 8.77
C TYR A 391 1.95 -8.25 8.64
N TYR A 392 2.46 -8.19 7.41
CA TYR A 392 3.89 -8.14 7.13
C TYR A 392 4.27 -6.94 6.28
N VAL A 393 4.20 -7.08 4.95
CA VAL A 393 4.47 -6.01 3.99
C VAL A 393 3.11 -5.54 3.48
N ASP A 394 2.38 -4.81 4.32
CA ASP A 394 1.00 -4.38 4.06
C ASP A 394 0.90 -2.87 3.78
N GLY A 395 2.00 -2.13 3.92
CA GLY A 395 2.01 -0.69 3.69
C GLY A 395 1.92 -0.35 2.20
N LYS A 396 1.32 0.80 1.89
CA LYS A 396 1.29 1.33 0.53
C LYS A 396 2.70 1.51 0.00
N SER A 397 2.95 0.96 -1.19
CA SER A 397 4.18 1.17 -1.93
C SER A 397 4.11 2.47 -2.72
N THR A 398 5.25 3.10 -3.00
CA THR A 398 5.33 4.35 -3.78
C THR A 398 6.50 4.27 -4.75
N LEU A 399 6.25 4.52 -6.03
CA LEU A 399 7.28 4.70 -7.05
C LEU A 399 7.56 6.19 -7.28
N ILE A 400 8.83 6.57 -7.27
CA ILE A 400 9.27 7.93 -7.60
C ILE A 400 10.54 7.92 -8.43
N ASP A 401 10.68 8.94 -9.28
CA ASP A 401 11.96 9.25 -9.89
C ASP A 401 12.67 10.35 -9.11
N ALA A 402 13.92 10.10 -8.72
CA ALA A 402 14.75 11.08 -8.02
C ALA A 402 16.16 11.13 -8.58
N SER A 403 16.72 12.33 -8.62
CA SER A 403 18.11 12.57 -9.03
C SER A 403 19.03 12.35 -7.83
N ILE A 404 19.37 11.09 -7.57
CA ILE A 404 20.21 10.66 -6.43
C ILE A 404 21.49 9.93 -6.87
N GLY A 405 21.71 9.79 -8.18
CA GLY A 405 22.88 9.14 -8.76
C GLY A 405 24.12 10.03 -8.67
N ASP A 406 25.24 9.36 -8.39
CA ASP A 406 26.56 9.91 -8.07
C ASP A 406 27.61 9.63 -9.15
N LYS A 407 27.26 8.91 -10.22
CA LYS A 407 28.18 8.62 -11.33
C LYS A 407 28.22 9.77 -12.33
N ASN A 408 29.35 10.50 -12.37
CA ASN A 408 30.06 10.95 -13.60
C ASN A 408 31.18 12.01 -13.40
N SER A 409 31.67 12.29 -12.20
CA SER A 409 32.91 13.10 -12.06
C SER A 409 33.62 12.82 -10.74
N GLY A 410 34.96 12.82 -10.75
CA GLY A 410 35.78 12.36 -9.63
C GLY A 410 35.55 13.06 -8.28
N SER A 411 34.93 14.24 -8.25
CA SER A 411 34.58 14.97 -7.01
C SER A 411 33.20 14.63 -6.45
N CYS A 412 32.38 13.82 -7.14
CA CYS A 412 31.06 13.42 -6.67
C CYS A 412 31.16 12.29 -5.63
N ARG A 413 30.45 12.45 -4.51
CA ARG A 413 30.43 11.49 -3.39
C ARG A 413 28.99 11.24 -2.94
N GLU A 414 28.75 10.05 -2.38
CA GLU A 414 27.43 9.64 -1.91
C GLU A 414 26.92 10.55 -0.79
N GLU A 415 27.75 10.87 0.20
CA GLU A 415 27.40 11.73 1.33
C GLU A 415 27.16 13.19 0.96
N SER A 416 27.41 13.57 -0.30
CA SER A 416 27.19 14.92 -0.82
C SER A 416 26.61 14.90 -2.24
N TYR A 417 25.86 13.84 -2.59
CA TYR A 417 25.40 13.58 -3.95
C TYR A 417 24.57 14.73 -4.51
N TRP A 418 23.93 15.50 -3.63
CA TRP A 418 23.08 16.62 -3.99
C TRP A 418 23.82 17.73 -4.71
N ASN A 419 25.14 17.85 -4.54
CA ASN A 419 26.00 18.82 -5.23
C ASN A 419 26.52 18.32 -6.58
N CYS A 420 26.30 17.05 -6.91
CA CYS A 420 26.80 16.47 -8.14
C CYS A 420 26.04 17.00 -9.36
N SER A 421 26.74 17.09 -10.48
CA SER A 421 26.17 17.56 -11.74
C SER A 421 25.03 16.65 -12.18
N LYS A 422 23.83 17.23 -12.28
CA LYS A 422 22.63 16.51 -12.68
C LYS A 422 22.66 16.18 -14.18
N SER A 423 22.35 14.93 -14.52
CA SER A 423 22.30 14.40 -15.89
C SER A 423 21.29 13.25 -16.01
N GLY A 424 20.99 12.77 -17.21
CA GLY A 424 20.09 11.62 -17.40
C GLY A 424 20.49 10.39 -16.58
N SER A 425 21.79 10.15 -16.39
CA SER A 425 22.32 9.05 -15.57
C SER A 425 22.35 9.31 -14.07
N SER A 426 21.98 10.51 -13.61
CA SER A 426 21.81 10.81 -12.18
C SER A 426 20.44 10.39 -11.65
N TRP A 427 19.46 10.18 -12.54
CA TRP A 427 18.11 9.79 -12.15
C TRP A 427 18.04 8.30 -11.83
N ARG A 428 17.25 7.98 -10.81
CA ARG A 428 16.88 6.64 -10.40
C ARG A 428 15.38 6.55 -10.22
N THR A 429 14.83 5.36 -10.45
CA THR A 429 13.46 5.02 -10.07
C THR A 429 13.51 4.23 -8.79
N ILE A 430 12.94 4.78 -7.73
CA ILE A 430 13.00 4.26 -6.38
C ILE A 430 11.61 3.77 -6.00
N LEU A 431 11.55 2.54 -5.51
CA LEU A 431 10.38 1.94 -4.90
C LEU A 431 10.53 2.04 -3.38
N ILE A 432 9.62 2.75 -2.73
CA ILE A 432 9.55 2.81 -1.27
C ILE A 432 8.36 1.98 -0.83
N GLY A 433 8.62 0.90 -0.10
CA GLY A 433 7.61 0.07 0.54
C GLY A 433 7.55 0.31 2.04
N GLY A 434 6.44 -0.10 2.66
CA GLY A 434 6.26 -0.05 4.11
C GLY A 434 5.67 -1.35 4.63
N MET A 435 5.93 -1.65 5.89
CA MET A 435 5.29 -2.79 6.56
C MET A 435 3.82 -2.50 6.93
N GLY A 436 3.40 -1.23 6.91
CA GLY A 436 2.03 -0.83 7.26
C GLY A 436 1.73 -1.19 8.71
N LEU A 437 0.75 -2.06 8.93
CA LEU A 437 0.42 -2.62 10.25
C LEU A 437 1.29 -3.83 10.64
N GLY A 438 2.24 -4.23 9.78
CA GLY A 438 3.17 -5.29 10.07
C GLY A 438 4.32 -4.87 10.99
N GLY A 439 4.87 -5.85 11.70
CA GLY A 439 5.97 -5.67 12.65
C GLY A 439 5.54 -5.19 14.03
N ALA A 440 6.51 -4.74 14.81
CA ALA A 440 6.35 -4.19 16.14
C ALA A 440 6.36 -2.66 16.13
N SER A 441 5.65 -2.05 17.07
CA SER A 441 5.53 -0.61 17.19
C SER A 441 6.34 -0.01 18.34
N CYS A 442 7.01 -0.85 19.15
CA CYS A 442 7.83 -0.42 20.27
C CYS A 442 8.83 -1.50 20.72
N ASP A 443 9.75 -1.13 21.62
CA ASP A 443 10.73 -2.05 22.22
C ASP A 443 10.06 -2.98 23.25
N ALA A 444 9.21 -2.40 24.09
CA ALA A 444 8.51 -3.05 25.20
C ALA A 444 7.29 -2.22 25.66
N GLY A 445 6.25 -2.87 26.18
CA GLY A 445 5.12 -2.21 26.83
C GLY A 445 3.77 -2.90 26.64
N GLY A 446 2.74 -2.44 27.38
CA GLY A 446 1.37 -2.96 27.31
C GLY A 446 0.49 -2.32 26.23
N ASP A 447 0.60 -1.01 25.99
CA ASP A 447 -0.21 -0.28 25.00
C ASP A 447 0.39 -0.23 23.58
N CYS A 448 1.34 -1.11 23.30
CA CYS A 448 2.02 -1.22 22.00
C CYS A 448 2.47 -2.66 21.76
N VAL A 449 2.84 -2.98 20.51
CA VAL A 449 3.31 -4.32 20.13
C VAL A 449 4.84 -4.36 20.21
N PRO A 450 5.43 -5.15 21.12
CA PRO A 450 6.87 -5.18 21.32
C PRO A 450 7.60 -5.98 20.24
N THR A 451 8.87 -5.65 20.02
CA THR A 451 9.76 -6.42 19.14
C THR A 451 9.96 -7.87 19.63
N PRO A 452 9.98 -8.88 18.74
CA PRO A 452 10.09 -10.29 19.11
C PRO A 452 11.54 -10.76 19.37
N ALA A 453 12.55 -9.97 18.97
CA ALA A 453 13.95 -10.37 19.02
C ALA A 453 14.90 -9.18 19.18
N GLY A 454 16.12 -9.46 19.67
CA GLY A 454 17.27 -8.55 19.53
C GLY A 454 17.92 -8.72 18.15
N ASP A 455 18.58 -7.68 17.64
CA ASP A 455 19.25 -7.70 16.33
C ASP A 455 20.52 -8.56 16.35
N PRO A 456 20.56 -9.70 15.62
CA PRO A 456 21.70 -10.60 15.61
C PRO A 456 23.00 -10.00 15.05
N SER A 457 22.94 -8.85 14.35
CA SER A 457 24.18 -8.21 13.90
C SER A 457 25.01 -7.62 15.05
N GLU A 458 24.36 -7.34 16.19
CA GLU A 458 24.96 -6.69 17.35
C GLU A 458 25.19 -7.67 18.52
N PRO A 459 26.42 -7.79 19.07
CA PRO A 459 26.73 -8.75 20.14
C PRO A 459 25.93 -8.56 21.43
N THR A 460 25.50 -7.33 21.75
CA THR A 460 24.82 -6.99 23.00
C THR A 460 23.30 -7.16 22.93
N LEU A 461 22.72 -7.38 21.74
CA LEU A 461 21.28 -7.48 21.50
C LEU A 461 20.44 -6.30 22.05
N THR A 462 21.09 -5.15 22.27
CA THR A 462 20.44 -3.92 22.76
C THR A 462 19.63 -3.26 21.66
N ARG A 463 20.09 -3.34 20.41
CA ARG A 463 19.27 -3.01 19.24
C ARG A 463 18.23 -4.11 19.06
N ARG A 464 16.96 -3.74 18.89
CA ARG A 464 15.88 -4.70 18.63
C ARG A 464 15.69 -4.94 17.14
N LEU A 465 15.06 -6.06 16.81
CA LEU A 465 14.71 -6.48 15.46
C LEU A 465 13.21 -6.74 15.39
N GLY A 466 12.59 -6.32 14.29
CA GLY A 466 11.18 -6.58 14.02
C GLY A 466 10.30 -5.35 14.06
N TYR A 467 10.85 -4.14 14.11
CA TYR A 467 10.00 -2.94 14.06
C TYR A 467 9.25 -2.85 12.73
N SER A 468 8.05 -2.28 12.75
CA SER A 468 7.46 -1.74 11.52
C SER A 468 8.45 -0.78 10.88
N SER A 469 8.66 -0.91 9.58
CA SER A 469 9.73 -0.22 8.87
C SER A 469 9.30 0.21 7.48
N TYR A 470 10.04 1.18 6.95
CA TYR A 470 10.04 1.55 5.53
C TYR A 470 11.31 1.02 4.89
N PHE A 471 11.25 0.66 3.62
CA PHE A 471 12.44 0.26 2.85
C PHE A 471 12.41 0.90 1.47
N ALA A 472 13.59 1.17 0.91
CA ALA A 472 13.74 1.73 -0.42
C ALA A 472 14.64 0.85 -1.30
N LEU A 473 14.13 0.52 -2.48
CA LEU A 473 14.85 -0.22 -3.51
C LEU A 473 15.05 0.69 -4.73
N ASP A 474 16.26 0.71 -5.29
CA ASP A 474 16.49 1.22 -6.63
C ASP A 474 16.07 0.14 -7.63
N VAL A 475 14.98 0.44 -8.35
CA VAL A 475 14.37 -0.40 -9.38
C VAL A 475 14.49 0.27 -10.76
N THR A 476 15.54 1.07 -10.95
CA THR A 476 15.82 1.71 -12.26
C THR A 476 15.96 0.68 -13.37
N ASP A 477 16.65 -0.42 -13.07
CA ASP A 477 16.54 -1.70 -13.77
C ASP A 477 15.54 -2.59 -13.01
N PRO A 478 14.34 -2.83 -13.57
CA PRO A 478 13.28 -3.57 -12.87
C PRO A 478 13.64 -5.05 -12.62
N VAL A 479 14.60 -5.63 -13.36
CA VAL A 479 14.97 -7.04 -13.23
C VAL A 479 16.08 -7.25 -12.20
N HIS A 480 16.90 -6.21 -11.96
CA HIS A 480 18.04 -6.25 -11.05
C HIS A 480 17.91 -5.16 -9.97
N PRO A 481 17.05 -5.35 -8.95
CA PRO A 481 16.87 -4.37 -7.89
C PRO A 481 18.13 -4.25 -7.03
N SER A 482 18.31 -3.10 -6.39
CA SER A 482 19.29 -2.91 -5.32
C SER A 482 18.68 -2.23 -4.12
N LEU A 483 19.16 -2.57 -2.92
CA LEU A 483 18.73 -1.96 -1.68
C LEU A 483 19.42 -0.62 -1.50
N LEU A 484 18.63 0.43 -1.29
CA LEU A 484 19.16 1.71 -0.79
C LEU A 484 19.25 1.65 0.73
N TRP A 485 18.12 1.37 1.41
CA TRP A 485 18.06 1.35 2.86
C TRP A 485 16.78 0.72 3.40
N GLU A 486 16.80 0.41 4.70
CA GLU A 486 15.61 0.07 5.49
C GLU A 486 15.61 0.93 6.76
N PHE A 487 14.57 1.75 6.93
CA PHE A 487 14.42 2.70 8.00
C PHE A 487 13.39 2.22 9.02
N SER A 488 13.82 2.16 10.28
CA SER A 488 12.97 1.91 11.45
C SER A 488 13.44 2.78 12.61
N ASN A 489 12.53 3.12 13.52
CA ASN A 489 12.86 3.88 14.73
C ASN A 489 11.91 3.46 15.87
N PRO A 490 12.39 3.33 17.12
CA PRO A 490 11.55 3.01 18.27
C PRO A 490 10.35 3.96 18.47
N ALA A 491 10.47 5.22 18.03
CA ALA A 491 9.41 6.23 18.09
C ALA A 491 8.54 6.31 16.82
N LEU A 492 8.79 5.48 15.81
CA LEU A 492 8.05 5.50 14.54
C LEU A 492 6.61 5.00 14.68
N GLY A 493 6.38 4.01 15.54
CA GLY A 493 5.13 3.24 15.53
C GLY A 493 4.97 2.42 14.25
N TYR A 494 3.74 2.12 13.87
CA TYR A 494 3.42 1.44 12.62
C TYR A 494 3.67 2.34 11.41
N SER A 495 4.18 1.77 10.32
CA SER A 495 4.58 2.46 9.10
C SER A 495 3.38 2.81 8.19
N THR A 496 2.33 3.43 8.75
CA THR A 496 1.05 3.70 8.07
C THR A 496 1.00 5.02 7.29
N THR A 497 1.94 5.94 7.49
CA THR A 497 1.85 7.29 6.89
C THR A 497 2.23 7.31 5.41
N GLY A 498 3.14 6.42 5.00
CA GLY A 498 3.82 6.48 3.72
C GLY A 498 4.84 7.65 3.66
N PRO A 499 5.65 7.71 2.59
CA PRO A 499 6.65 8.76 2.42
C PRO A 499 6.05 10.06 1.86
N ALA A 500 6.47 11.20 2.39
CA ALA A 500 6.48 12.45 1.64
C ALA A 500 7.87 12.69 1.04
N ILE A 501 7.93 12.95 -0.25
CA ILE A 501 9.19 13.20 -0.95
C ILE A 501 9.41 14.69 -1.09
N VAL A 502 10.58 15.14 -0.64
CA VAL A 502 10.97 16.55 -0.64
C VAL A 502 12.28 16.70 -1.40
N ARG A 503 12.34 17.65 -2.33
CA ARG A 503 13.57 18.08 -3.01
C ARG A 503 13.92 19.50 -2.59
N ILE A 504 15.15 19.72 -2.16
CA ILE A 504 15.72 21.05 -1.88
C ILE A 504 17.07 21.19 -2.58
N GLY A 505 17.39 22.34 -3.16
CA GLY A 505 18.70 22.58 -3.76
C GLY A 505 18.66 23.55 -4.93
N ASP A 506 19.84 24.02 -5.31
CA ASP A 506 19.99 25.23 -6.11
C ASP A 506 19.15 25.27 -7.40
N PRO A 507 18.55 26.43 -7.70
CA PRO A 507 17.77 26.62 -8.90
C PRO A 507 18.63 26.50 -10.16
N TRP A 508 17.99 25.97 -11.20
CA TRP A 508 18.51 25.79 -12.55
C TRP A 508 19.18 27.06 -13.10
N VAL A 509 20.48 27.04 -13.39
CA VAL A 509 21.15 28.07 -14.21
C VAL A 509 21.56 27.46 -15.54
N ASN A 510 20.94 27.91 -16.64
CA ASN A 510 21.39 27.64 -18.02
C ASN A 510 21.62 26.16 -18.42
N GLY A 511 20.79 25.23 -17.96
CA GLY A 511 20.79 23.85 -18.48
C GLY A 511 21.70 22.87 -17.75
N ALA A 512 22.40 23.32 -16.70
CA ALA A 512 23.21 22.49 -15.82
C ALA A 512 23.02 22.95 -14.37
N GLY A 513 22.55 22.06 -13.51
CA GLY A 513 22.38 22.32 -12.08
C GLY A 513 22.76 21.09 -11.27
N PRO A 514 22.96 21.23 -9.96
CA PRO A 514 23.22 20.10 -9.10
C PRO A 514 21.96 19.22 -8.95
N ASN A 515 22.13 17.98 -8.52
CA ASN A 515 21.05 17.02 -8.27
C ASN A 515 19.95 17.62 -7.36
N GLY A 516 20.36 18.40 -6.36
CA GLY A 516 19.54 18.76 -5.21
C GLY A 516 19.48 17.61 -4.21
N ARG A 517 19.22 17.94 -2.94
CA ARG A 517 19.08 16.98 -1.87
C ARG A 517 17.63 16.52 -1.79
N TRP A 518 17.46 15.21 -1.71
CA TRP A 518 16.17 14.56 -1.69
C TRP A 518 15.98 13.89 -0.34
N PHE A 519 14.78 14.02 0.21
CA PHE A 519 14.42 13.45 1.50
C PHE A 519 13.15 12.62 1.37
N ALA A 520 13.10 11.52 2.12
CA ALA A 520 11.87 10.85 2.48
C ALA A 520 11.49 11.30 3.90
N VAL A 521 10.31 11.89 4.05
CA VAL A 521 9.79 12.32 5.35
C VAL A 521 8.65 11.39 5.76
N PHE A 522 8.77 10.83 6.96
CA PHE A 522 7.77 9.95 7.56
C PHE A 522 7.18 10.60 8.82
N GLY A 523 5.92 10.28 9.14
CA GLY A 523 5.31 10.67 10.40
C GLY A 523 5.26 9.47 11.35
N SER A 524 5.29 9.72 12.65
CA SER A 524 5.01 8.68 13.63
C SER A 524 3.58 8.17 13.44
N GLY A 525 3.41 6.88 13.16
CA GLY A 525 2.11 6.22 13.03
C GLY A 525 1.57 5.74 14.39
N PRO A 526 0.39 5.09 14.40
CA PRO A 526 -0.19 4.54 15.61
C PRO A 526 0.71 3.43 16.18
N THR A 527 0.60 3.15 17.48
CA THR A 527 1.39 2.11 18.15
C THR A 527 0.56 0.93 18.68
N GLY A 528 -0.75 1.05 18.80
CA GLY A 528 -1.60 0.02 19.40
C GLY A 528 -2.55 0.61 20.45
N PRO A 529 -3.11 -0.18 21.38
CA PRO A 529 -2.93 -1.62 21.55
C PRO A 529 -3.73 -2.45 20.54
N ILE A 530 -3.53 -3.77 20.63
CA ILE A 530 -4.42 -4.78 20.05
C ILE A 530 -5.40 -5.19 21.16
N ASP A 531 -6.70 -5.11 20.90
CA ASP A 531 -7.73 -5.75 21.72
C ASP A 531 -7.59 -7.27 21.55
N MET A 532 -7.08 -7.96 22.57
CA MET A 532 -6.78 -9.39 22.49
C MET A 532 -8.05 -10.27 22.47
N ASP A 533 -9.18 -9.76 22.98
CA ASP A 533 -10.45 -10.49 23.00
C ASP A 533 -11.14 -10.43 21.63
N LYS A 534 -11.07 -9.26 20.99
CA LYS A 534 -11.63 -9.02 19.65
C LYS A 534 -10.62 -9.24 18.52
N GLN A 535 -9.34 -9.39 18.84
CA GLN A 535 -8.23 -9.48 17.89
C GLN A 535 -8.19 -8.27 16.94
N GLN A 536 -8.42 -7.08 17.47
CA GLN A 536 -8.56 -5.85 16.69
C GLN A 536 -7.47 -4.84 17.02
N PHE A 537 -6.83 -4.31 16.00
CA PHE A 537 -5.93 -3.18 16.14
C PHE A 537 -6.72 -1.88 16.35
N LEU A 538 -6.45 -1.15 17.44
CA LEU A 538 -7.26 0.03 17.78
C LEU A 538 -6.80 1.33 17.10
N GLY A 539 -5.64 1.34 16.42
CA GLY A 539 -5.14 2.53 15.72
C GLY A 539 -4.92 3.73 16.64
N ARG A 540 -4.34 3.52 17.83
CA ARG A 540 -4.10 4.60 18.81
C ARG A 540 -2.61 4.84 18.97
N ALA A 541 -2.26 6.06 19.38
CA ALA A 541 -0.91 6.34 19.89
C ALA A 541 -0.83 5.87 21.35
N SER A 542 0.34 5.42 21.77
CA SER A 542 0.57 4.94 23.14
C SER A 542 0.25 6.05 24.13
N TYR A 543 -0.58 5.75 25.12
CA TYR A 543 -1.04 6.68 26.13
C TYR A 543 -1.30 5.95 27.44
N ASP A 544 -0.60 6.36 28.49
CA ASP A 544 -0.82 5.92 29.85
C ASP A 544 -1.59 7.01 30.64
N PRO A 545 -2.83 6.74 31.06
CA PRO A 545 -3.61 7.66 31.89
C PRO A 545 -2.97 7.99 33.23
N ALA A 546 -2.07 7.13 33.74
CA ALA A 546 -1.35 7.34 34.99
C ALA A 546 -0.09 8.22 34.83
N GLY A 547 0.22 8.69 33.61
CA GLY A 547 1.21 9.74 33.34
C GLY A 547 2.64 9.27 33.04
N GLY A 548 2.86 7.97 32.82
CA GLY A 548 4.20 7.42 32.58
C GLY A 548 4.63 7.29 31.11
N LYS A 549 3.68 7.23 30.16
CA LYS A 549 3.94 6.98 28.73
C LYS A 549 3.01 7.80 27.84
N SER A 550 3.57 8.58 26.92
CA SER A 550 2.82 9.32 25.91
C SER A 550 3.61 9.39 24.61
N GLN A 551 2.99 8.98 23.51
CA GLN A 551 3.57 9.14 22.19
C GLN A 551 3.39 10.58 21.72
N GLU A 552 4.50 11.24 21.41
CA GLU A 552 4.51 12.53 20.74
C GLU A 552 4.55 12.35 19.23
N LEU A 553 3.67 13.08 18.51
CA LEU A 553 3.71 13.10 17.05
C LEU A 553 5.04 13.70 16.59
N THR A 554 5.79 12.93 15.81
CA THR A 554 7.14 13.25 15.37
C THR A 554 7.29 13.03 13.87
N PHE A 555 7.96 13.94 13.16
CA PHE A 555 8.37 13.73 11.76
C PHE A 555 9.82 13.26 11.68
N PHE A 556 10.09 12.24 10.89
CA PHE A 556 11.43 11.70 10.64
C PHE A 556 11.85 12.10 9.23
N VAL A 557 12.85 12.97 9.13
CA VAL A 557 13.46 13.41 7.87
C VAL A 557 14.64 12.49 7.58
N VAL A 558 14.51 11.68 6.55
CA VAL A 558 15.50 10.68 6.12
C VAL A 558 16.08 11.11 4.77
N ASP A 559 17.39 11.02 4.62
CA ASP A 559 18.04 11.28 3.33
C ASP A 559 17.69 10.16 2.34
N LEU A 560 17.13 10.51 1.18
CA LEU A 560 16.56 9.53 0.25
C LEU A 560 17.61 8.59 -0.34
N ARG A 561 18.86 9.06 -0.50
CA ARG A 561 19.94 8.25 -1.08
C ARG A 561 20.49 7.26 -0.07
N THR A 562 20.77 7.72 1.14
CA THR A 562 21.53 6.97 2.16
C THR A 562 20.65 6.24 3.17
N GLY A 563 19.43 6.73 3.41
CA GLY A 563 18.56 6.22 4.46
C GLY A 563 18.91 6.73 5.86
N ASP A 564 19.87 7.64 5.96
CA ASP A 564 20.27 8.21 7.23
C ASP A 564 19.19 9.14 7.78
N LEU A 565 18.89 9.00 9.07
CA LEU A 565 18.04 9.95 9.78
C LEU A 565 18.77 11.28 9.90
N VAL A 566 18.32 12.26 9.11
CA VAL A 566 18.86 13.63 9.14
C VAL A 566 18.33 14.36 10.36
N ARG A 567 17.02 14.23 10.65
CA ARG A 567 16.37 14.91 11.76
C ARG A 567 15.09 14.22 12.21
N ALA A 568 14.85 14.16 13.51
CA ALA A 568 13.53 13.92 14.08
C ALA A 568 12.96 15.26 14.58
N ILE A 569 11.76 15.63 14.13
CA ILE A 569 11.09 16.90 14.45
C ILE A 569 9.88 16.58 15.35
N PRO A 570 10.03 16.68 16.69
CA PRO A 570 8.90 16.59 17.60
C PRO A 570 7.96 17.79 17.41
N THR A 571 6.65 17.57 17.51
CA THR A 571 5.65 18.62 17.24
C THR A 571 5.06 19.28 18.48
N GLY A 572 5.35 18.77 19.66
CA GLY A 572 4.69 19.13 20.92
C GLY A 572 3.28 18.55 21.08
N ILE A 573 2.79 17.77 20.10
CA ILE A 573 1.45 17.18 20.13
C ILE A 573 1.53 15.76 20.66
N HIS A 574 1.13 15.60 21.92
CA HIS A 574 1.10 14.33 22.62
C HIS A 574 -0.17 13.54 22.35
N ASN A 575 -0.08 12.22 22.53
CA ASN A 575 -1.14 11.24 22.28
C ASN A 575 -1.68 11.35 20.86
N ALA A 576 -0.78 11.50 19.90
CA ALA A 576 -1.11 11.75 18.51
C ALA A 576 -0.21 10.98 17.55
N PHE A 577 -0.73 10.76 16.36
CA PHE A 577 -0.01 10.16 15.23
C PHE A 577 -0.43 10.83 13.93
N ALA A 578 0.45 10.77 12.93
CA ALA A 578 0.25 11.39 11.63
C ALA A 578 -0.65 10.52 10.73
N GLY A 579 -1.43 11.18 9.87
CA GLY A 579 -2.15 10.57 8.76
C GLY A 579 -1.25 10.28 7.56
N SER A 580 -1.87 9.99 6.42
CA SER A 580 -1.17 9.77 5.17
C SER A 580 -0.38 11.01 4.73
N MET A 581 0.87 10.78 4.37
CA MET A 581 1.82 11.78 3.86
C MET A 581 2.02 11.67 2.35
N GLY A 582 1.25 10.79 1.69
CA GLY A 582 1.24 10.64 0.23
C GLY A 582 0.92 11.98 -0.44
N GLY A 583 1.85 12.45 -1.27
CA GLY A 583 1.73 13.73 -1.97
C GLY A 583 1.70 14.95 -1.05
N ALA A 584 2.20 14.87 0.19
CA ALA A 584 2.13 15.97 1.16
C ALA A 584 2.90 17.23 0.75
N SER A 585 4.03 17.07 0.04
CA SER A 585 4.92 18.14 -0.39
C SER A 585 4.31 19.05 -1.46
N ILE A 586 4.75 20.31 -1.47
CA ILE A 586 4.38 21.29 -2.49
C ILE A 586 5.49 22.32 -2.70
N ASP A 587 5.76 22.59 -3.97
CA ASP A 587 6.43 23.80 -4.47
C ASP A 587 5.31 24.75 -4.95
N VAL A 588 5.14 25.88 -4.26
CA VAL A 588 4.11 26.89 -4.53
C VAL A 588 4.57 27.98 -5.47
N ASP A 589 5.87 28.10 -5.74
CA ASP A 589 6.46 29.21 -6.49
C ASP A 589 7.13 28.79 -7.82
N ARG A 590 6.83 27.58 -8.30
CA ARG A 590 7.22 26.92 -9.58
C ARG A 590 7.45 27.78 -10.82
N ARG A 591 6.95 29.02 -10.92
CA ARG A 591 7.20 29.90 -12.08
C ARG A 591 8.68 30.28 -12.15
N GLY A 592 9.34 29.84 -13.23
CA GLY A 592 10.77 30.07 -13.46
C GLY A 592 11.21 31.53 -13.37
N GLY A 593 12.45 31.72 -12.92
CA GLY A 593 13.07 33.03 -12.70
C GLY A 593 12.82 33.63 -11.32
N ARG A 594 12.22 32.88 -10.39
CA ARG A 594 12.01 33.28 -8.99
C ARG A 594 12.96 32.51 -8.05
N GLU A 595 13.37 33.19 -6.99
CA GLU A 595 13.97 32.58 -5.80
C GLU A 595 13.02 31.51 -5.26
N GLY A 596 13.47 30.25 -5.15
CA GLY A 596 12.64 29.12 -4.66
C GLY A 596 12.29 28.06 -5.71
N SER A 597 12.33 28.39 -7.00
CA SER A 597 11.91 27.46 -8.07
C SER A 597 12.60 26.09 -8.02
N TYR A 598 11.80 25.03 -8.13
CA TYR A 598 12.23 23.61 -8.10
C TYR A 598 12.65 23.12 -6.70
N GLN A 599 12.14 23.77 -5.65
CA GLN A 599 12.34 23.37 -4.27
C GLN A 599 10.98 23.30 -3.58
N ASP A 600 10.74 22.23 -2.83
CA ASP A 600 9.49 22.09 -2.10
C ASP A 600 9.48 23.02 -0.88
N ASP A 601 8.46 23.85 -0.76
CA ASP A 601 8.31 24.86 0.31
C ASP A 601 7.80 24.26 1.63
N ALA A 602 6.87 23.31 1.52
CA ALA A 602 6.11 22.82 2.65
C ALA A 602 5.57 21.41 2.45
N LEU A 603 5.25 20.75 3.56
CA LEU A 603 4.45 19.55 3.63
C LEU A 603 3.20 19.82 4.47
N TYR A 604 2.04 19.32 4.03
CA TYR A 604 0.79 19.38 4.78
C TYR A 604 0.35 17.99 5.19
N VAL A 605 0.13 17.79 6.49
CA VAL A 605 -0.10 16.47 7.08
C VAL A 605 -1.27 16.52 8.04
N GLY A 606 -2.27 15.67 7.82
CA GLY A 606 -3.35 15.44 8.78
C GLY A 606 -2.84 14.67 10.00
N TYR A 607 -3.51 14.81 11.15
CA TYR A 607 -3.20 14.00 12.32
C TYR A 607 -4.44 13.62 13.11
N SER A 608 -4.30 12.55 13.89
CA SER A 608 -5.29 12.06 14.85
C SER A 608 -4.75 12.15 16.27
N GLN A 609 -5.60 12.51 17.22
CA GLN A 609 -5.22 12.75 18.61
C GLN A 609 -6.29 12.26 19.59
N LEU A 610 -5.87 11.88 20.79
CA LEU A 610 -6.75 11.67 21.93
C LEU A 610 -7.42 12.99 22.35
N GLY A 611 -8.75 13.05 22.28
CA GLY A 611 -9.54 14.19 22.75
C GLY A 611 -9.74 14.20 24.27
N ALA A 612 -10.20 15.34 24.79
CA ALA A 612 -10.39 15.56 26.24
C ALA A 612 -11.36 14.57 26.92
N GLY A 613 -12.27 13.95 26.17
CA GLY A 613 -13.21 12.93 26.66
C GLY A 613 -12.67 11.50 26.66
N GLY A 614 -11.38 11.28 26.41
CA GLY A 614 -10.77 9.95 26.31
C GLY A 614 -11.05 9.21 24.99
N ASN A 615 -11.71 9.88 24.04
CA ASN A 615 -12.01 9.34 22.71
C ASN A 615 -11.00 9.84 21.69
N TRP A 616 -10.70 9.03 20.67
CA TRP A 616 -9.78 9.37 19.58
C TRP A 616 -10.45 10.21 18.48
N ASN A 617 -11.11 11.30 18.89
CA ASN A 617 -11.91 12.16 18.03
C ASN A 617 -11.35 13.58 17.87
N ALA A 618 -10.11 13.83 18.32
CA ALA A 618 -9.41 15.08 18.10
C ALA A 618 -8.39 14.94 16.97
N GLY A 619 -7.90 16.08 16.46
CA GLY A 619 -6.95 16.12 15.37
C GLY A 619 -6.95 17.45 14.63
N GLY A 620 -6.32 17.46 13.46
CA GLY A 620 -6.18 18.65 12.64
C GLY A 620 -5.20 18.47 11.49
N VAL A 621 -4.67 19.59 11.00
CA VAL A 621 -3.68 19.62 9.91
C VAL A 621 -2.47 20.46 10.35
N LEU A 622 -1.29 19.90 10.13
CA LEU A 622 0.01 20.53 10.36
C LEU A 622 0.64 20.96 9.04
N ARG A 623 1.51 21.96 9.13
CA ARG A 623 2.39 22.44 8.07
C ARG A 623 3.84 22.32 8.54
N LEU A 624 4.65 21.60 7.79
CA LEU A 624 6.10 21.56 7.96
C LEU A 624 6.74 22.42 6.86
N LEU A 625 7.31 23.56 7.21
CA LEU A 625 8.01 24.44 6.28
C LEU A 625 9.47 24.00 6.14
N THR A 626 9.91 23.78 4.90
CA THR A 626 11.31 23.47 4.58
C THR A 626 12.19 24.73 4.58
N LYS A 627 11.55 25.88 4.35
CA LYS A 627 12.22 27.19 4.15
C LYS A 627 13.27 27.15 3.03
N GLU A 628 13.12 26.21 2.09
CA GLU A 628 14.07 25.96 1.01
C GLU A 628 15.51 25.70 1.54
N GLN A 629 15.64 25.13 2.75
CA GLN A 629 16.93 24.87 3.37
C GLN A 629 17.33 23.39 3.24
N PRO A 630 18.51 23.06 2.66
CA PRO A 630 18.98 21.67 2.58
C PRO A 630 19.43 21.12 3.94
N ASP A 631 19.60 22.00 4.92
CA ASP A 631 19.76 21.67 6.33
C ASP A 631 18.37 21.58 7.00
N ALA A 632 17.96 20.35 7.28
CA ALA A 632 16.66 20.05 7.88
C ALA A 632 16.50 20.64 9.29
N GLU A 633 17.59 21.04 9.97
CA GLU A 633 17.51 21.71 11.28
C GLU A 633 16.76 23.04 11.23
N LYS A 634 16.74 23.68 10.06
CA LYS A 634 16.04 24.94 9.86
C LYS A 634 14.54 24.76 9.59
N TRP A 635 14.11 23.55 9.28
CA TRP A 635 12.71 23.24 9.00
C TRP A 635 11.86 23.42 10.25
N GLU A 636 10.61 23.80 10.09
CA GLU A 636 9.76 24.14 11.23
C GLU A 636 8.32 23.72 11.04
N VAL A 637 7.78 23.07 12.06
CA VAL A 637 6.38 22.63 12.12
C VAL A 637 5.50 23.71 12.73
N SER A 638 4.29 23.85 12.21
CA SER A 638 3.25 24.73 12.76
C SER A 638 1.86 24.17 12.47
N THR A 639 0.87 24.55 13.26
CA THR A 639 -0.52 24.16 13.06
C THR A 639 -1.18 25.01 11.98
N VAL A 640 -1.88 24.36 11.05
CA VAL A 640 -2.78 25.04 10.11
C VAL A 640 -4.17 25.17 10.72
N ILE A 641 -4.71 24.06 11.22
CA ILE A 641 -6.02 24.02 11.91
C ILE A 641 -6.01 22.85 12.90
N ASN A 642 -6.71 22.99 14.02
CA ASN A 642 -6.86 21.95 15.04
C ASN A 642 -8.31 21.88 15.54
N GLY A 643 -8.62 20.85 16.32
CA GLY A 643 -9.94 20.70 16.96
C GLY A 643 -11.08 20.40 15.99
N ILE A 644 -10.76 19.97 14.77
CA ILE A 644 -11.75 19.65 13.72
C ILE A 644 -12.11 18.17 13.69
N GLY A 645 -11.34 17.32 14.37
CA GLY A 645 -11.46 15.87 14.30
C GLY A 645 -10.21 15.21 13.71
N PRO A 646 -10.15 13.87 13.73
CA PRO A 646 -9.03 13.12 13.19
C PRO A 646 -8.93 13.31 11.67
N VAL A 647 -7.73 13.51 11.14
CA VAL A 647 -7.48 13.57 9.69
C VAL A 647 -6.43 12.51 9.34
N THR A 648 -6.86 11.42 8.71
CA THR A 648 -5.98 10.29 8.35
C THR A 648 -5.59 10.27 6.88
N THR A 649 -6.30 11.01 6.03
CA THR A 649 -6.05 11.06 4.58
C THR A 649 -4.98 12.09 4.21
N GLY A 650 -4.45 11.98 2.99
CA GLY A 650 -3.53 12.95 2.43
C GLY A 650 -4.24 14.29 2.14
N ILE A 651 -3.52 15.39 2.28
CA ILE A 651 -4.08 16.74 2.08
C ILE A 651 -3.98 17.12 0.60
N ALA A 652 -5.12 17.26 -0.07
CA ALA A 652 -5.18 17.74 -1.43
C ALA A 652 -4.97 19.26 -1.48
N LYS A 653 -4.31 19.74 -2.53
CA LYS A 653 -3.83 21.12 -2.64
C LYS A 653 -4.22 21.73 -3.98
N LEU A 654 -4.77 22.94 -3.97
CA LEU A 654 -5.08 23.69 -5.18
C LEU A 654 -4.59 25.13 -5.06
N ARG A 655 -3.75 25.55 -6.01
CA ARG A 655 -3.24 26.92 -6.08
C ARG A 655 -4.01 27.72 -7.14
N ASP A 656 -4.75 28.73 -6.73
CA ASP A 656 -5.29 29.77 -7.63
C ASP A 656 -4.19 30.82 -7.87
N SER A 657 -3.45 30.70 -8.97
CA SER A 657 -2.34 31.60 -9.31
C SER A 657 -2.72 32.78 -10.22
N ARG A 658 -4.01 32.98 -10.54
CA ARG A 658 -4.43 33.99 -11.54
C ARG A 658 -5.36 35.07 -11.00
N LYS A 659 -6.36 34.72 -10.17
CA LYS A 659 -7.40 35.68 -9.76
C LYS A 659 -7.23 36.09 -8.31
N ASN A 660 -7.33 35.13 -7.39
CA ASN A 660 -7.42 35.44 -5.96
C ASN A 660 -6.13 35.12 -5.19
N GLN A 661 -5.14 34.49 -5.84
CA GLN A 661 -3.83 34.20 -5.23
C GLN A 661 -3.95 33.46 -3.90
N HIS A 662 -4.79 32.42 -3.87
CA HIS A 662 -4.99 31.55 -2.71
C HIS A 662 -4.39 30.17 -2.94
N LEU A 663 -3.90 29.57 -1.86
CA LEU A 663 -3.60 28.15 -1.78
C LEU A 663 -4.68 27.51 -0.92
N TRP A 664 -5.44 26.61 -1.52
CA TRP A 664 -6.51 25.85 -0.87
C TRP A 664 -6.00 24.48 -0.46
N LEU A 665 -6.37 24.07 0.75
CA LEU A 665 -6.14 22.73 1.28
C LEU A 665 -7.50 22.04 1.45
N TYR A 666 -7.64 20.85 0.90
CA TYR A 666 -8.85 20.04 0.97
C TYR A 666 -8.58 18.71 1.67
N PHE A 667 -9.47 18.33 2.59
CA PHE A 667 -9.38 17.10 3.36
C PHE A 667 -10.72 16.77 4.00
N GLY A 668 -10.88 15.51 4.42
CA GLY A 668 -12.02 15.05 5.22
C GLY A 668 -11.55 14.60 6.60
N THR A 669 -12.39 14.79 7.61
CA THR A 669 -12.14 14.22 8.94
C THR A 669 -12.68 12.80 9.01
N GLY A 670 -11.95 11.91 9.65
CA GLY A 670 -12.36 10.53 9.91
C GLY A 670 -11.17 9.63 10.20
N ARG A 671 -11.47 8.50 10.82
CA ARG A 671 -10.54 7.39 11.02
C ARG A 671 -11.30 6.08 10.98
N TYR A 672 -10.66 5.03 10.46
CA TYR A 672 -11.30 3.72 10.30
C TYR A 672 -10.27 2.60 10.45
N PHE A 673 -9.78 2.40 11.67
CA PHE A 673 -8.83 1.31 11.98
C PHE A 673 -9.53 0.04 12.49
N PHE A 674 -10.77 0.14 12.97
CA PHE A 674 -11.57 -0.99 13.47
C PHE A 674 -13.08 -0.72 13.36
N SER A 675 -13.92 -1.74 13.52
CA SER A 675 -15.37 -1.66 13.25
C SER A 675 -16.19 -0.80 14.23
N GLN A 676 -15.60 -0.37 15.34
CA GLN A 676 -16.20 0.54 16.32
C GLN A 676 -15.44 1.86 16.40
N ASP A 677 -14.56 2.11 15.43
CA ASP A 677 -13.94 3.42 15.29
C ASP A 677 -15.06 4.42 14.96
N ASP A 678 -15.07 5.54 15.68
CA ASP A 678 -15.84 6.74 15.32
C ASP A 678 -17.36 6.85 15.55
N LEU A 679 -17.98 6.06 16.43
CA LEU A 679 -19.36 6.31 16.91
C LEU A 679 -19.34 7.29 18.11
N PRO A 680 -20.03 8.47 18.16
CA PRO A 680 -21.14 9.03 17.37
C PRO A 680 -20.85 10.46 16.80
N GLY A 681 -19.62 10.78 16.38
CA GLY A 681 -19.25 12.14 15.99
C GLY A 681 -19.43 12.42 14.50
N ARG A 682 -20.24 13.44 14.14
CA ARG A 682 -20.42 13.88 12.73
C ARG A 682 -19.07 14.26 12.09
N ARG A 683 -18.79 13.73 10.90
CA ARG A 683 -17.58 14.03 10.11
C ARG A 683 -17.86 15.18 9.14
N ALA A 684 -16.83 15.83 8.62
CA ALA A 684 -16.97 16.88 7.61
C ALA A 684 -15.87 16.84 6.55
N LEU A 685 -16.18 17.41 5.39
CA LEU A 685 -15.23 17.81 4.36
C LEU A 685 -14.87 19.28 4.55
N TYR A 686 -13.62 19.61 4.29
CA TYR A 686 -13.06 20.94 4.50
C TYR A 686 -12.39 21.46 3.25
N GLY A 687 -12.52 22.76 3.01
CA GLY A 687 -11.67 23.52 2.09
C GLY A 687 -11.19 24.78 2.79
N ILE A 688 -9.91 24.85 3.14
CA ILE A 688 -9.34 25.97 3.90
C ILE A 688 -8.31 26.74 3.09
N LYS A 689 -8.24 28.05 3.29
CA LYS A 689 -7.17 28.90 2.73
C LYS A 689 -5.94 28.79 3.63
N GLU A 690 -4.79 28.52 3.02
CA GLU A 690 -3.50 28.48 3.70
C GLU A 690 -3.10 29.89 4.18
N PRO A 691 -3.07 30.16 5.50
CA PRO A 691 -2.91 31.51 6.05
C PRO A 691 -1.50 32.09 5.86
N CYS A 692 -0.49 31.26 5.61
CA CYS A 692 0.88 31.69 5.37
C CYS A 692 1.22 31.86 3.88
N TYR A 693 0.29 31.55 2.97
CA TYR A 693 0.45 31.82 1.55
C TYR A 693 0.13 33.29 1.25
N ASN A 694 1.05 33.98 0.58
CA ASN A 694 0.97 35.43 0.33
C ASN A 694 0.77 36.26 1.60
N TYR A 695 1.31 35.77 2.71
CA TYR A 695 1.21 36.40 4.01
C TYR A 695 1.75 37.84 3.98
N ARG A 696 1.03 38.75 4.64
CA ARG A 696 1.41 40.16 4.79
C ARG A 696 1.71 40.45 6.26
N ALA A 697 2.98 40.36 6.64
CA ALA A 697 3.42 40.92 7.91
C ALA A 697 3.18 42.44 7.94
N ALA A 698 2.78 42.98 9.09
CA ALA A 698 2.51 44.41 9.24
C ALA A 698 3.73 45.25 8.83
N GLY A 699 3.58 46.11 7.83
CA GLY A 699 4.65 46.99 7.31
C GLY A 699 5.49 46.42 6.16
N MET A 700 5.18 45.23 5.62
CA MET A 700 5.90 44.65 4.47
C MET A 700 5.01 44.51 3.22
N VAL A 701 5.63 44.61 2.04
CA VAL A 701 4.96 44.34 0.75
C VAL A 701 4.86 42.83 0.56
N ALA A 702 3.64 42.32 0.35
CA ALA A 702 3.42 40.91 0.01
C ALA A 702 4.19 40.54 -1.26
N ARG A 703 4.98 39.44 -1.21
CA ARG A 703 5.52 38.82 -2.41
C ARG A 703 4.44 37.87 -2.96
N PRO A 704 3.90 38.10 -4.17
CA PRO A 704 2.87 37.23 -4.72
C PRO A 704 3.44 35.85 -5.03
N ASP A 705 2.63 34.82 -4.82
CA ASP A 705 2.90 33.40 -5.05
C ASP A 705 4.06 32.81 -4.22
N ARG A 706 4.06 33.03 -2.90
CA ARG A 706 5.07 32.44 -1.99
C ARG A 706 4.47 32.05 -0.63
N LEU A 707 5.02 31.00 -0.01
CA LEU A 707 4.81 30.71 1.42
C LEU A 707 5.84 31.47 2.25
N ASP A 708 5.39 32.27 3.22
CA ASP A 708 6.30 33.03 4.08
C ASP A 708 7.06 32.09 5.03
N PRO A 709 8.40 32.00 4.96
CA PRO A 709 9.19 31.08 5.77
C PRO A 709 9.18 31.40 7.28
N SER A 710 8.75 32.60 7.66
CA SER A 710 8.61 33.05 9.05
C SER A 710 7.18 32.90 9.61
N CYS A 711 6.19 32.69 8.74
CA CYS A 711 4.80 32.63 9.15
C CYS A 711 4.45 31.30 9.85
N ARG A 712 3.77 31.41 11.00
CA ARG A 712 3.25 30.27 11.80
C ARG A 712 1.76 30.36 12.04
N ALA A 713 1.06 31.16 11.23
CA ALA A 713 -0.36 31.39 11.42
C ALA A 713 -1.15 30.08 11.22
N ALA A 714 -2.13 29.88 12.09
CA ALA A 714 -3.23 28.95 11.92
C ALA A 714 -4.45 29.71 11.36
N VAL A 715 -5.40 28.97 10.81
CA VAL A 715 -6.70 29.48 10.37
C VAL A 715 -7.40 30.18 11.55
N LYS A 716 -7.90 31.40 11.32
CA LYS A 716 -8.63 32.21 12.30
C LYS A 716 -10.06 32.45 11.83
N GLY A 717 -11.01 32.41 12.76
CA GLY A 717 -12.44 32.59 12.49
C GLY A 717 -13.17 31.29 12.22
N GLU A 718 -14.49 31.36 12.16
CA GLU A 718 -15.34 30.21 11.85
C GLU A 718 -15.33 29.93 10.35
N LEU A 719 -15.28 28.66 9.98
CA LEU A 719 -15.44 28.22 8.59
C LEU A 719 -16.90 28.39 8.18
N VAL A 720 -17.13 28.78 6.93
CA VAL A 720 -18.49 28.91 6.39
C VAL A 720 -19.11 27.51 6.24
N ASP A 721 -20.24 27.30 6.90
CA ASP A 721 -21.00 26.06 6.79
C ASP A 721 -21.77 26.03 5.47
N GLN A 722 -21.41 25.08 4.60
CA GLN A 722 -22.00 24.92 3.27
C GLN A 722 -22.92 23.69 3.19
N THR A 723 -23.27 23.08 4.33
CA THR A 723 -23.97 21.78 4.37
C THR A 723 -25.36 21.83 3.77
N ALA A 724 -26.19 22.79 4.19
CA ALA A 724 -27.62 22.84 3.81
C ALA A 724 -27.91 23.82 2.66
N SER A 725 -27.03 24.80 2.42
CA SER A 725 -27.28 25.88 1.46
C SER A 725 -25.96 26.35 0.84
N PRO A 726 -25.37 25.53 -0.05
CA PRO A 726 -24.07 25.83 -0.63
C PRO A 726 -24.12 27.12 -1.45
N GLN A 727 -23.20 28.04 -1.16
CA GLN A 727 -23.01 29.29 -1.88
C GLN A 727 -21.98 29.09 -3.00
N GLU A 728 -22.21 29.70 -4.16
CA GLU A 728 -21.26 29.66 -5.28
C GLU A 728 -19.94 30.38 -5.00
N LYS A 729 -19.90 31.30 -4.03
CA LYS A 729 -18.73 32.10 -3.67
C LYS A 729 -18.67 32.33 -2.17
N LEU A 730 -17.45 32.28 -1.63
CA LEU A 730 -17.13 32.75 -0.29
C LEU A 730 -16.81 34.25 -0.30
N LEU A 731 -17.04 34.91 0.83
CA LEU A 731 -16.60 36.29 1.03
C LEU A 731 -15.06 36.35 1.05
N PRO A 732 -14.45 37.49 0.63
CA PRO A 732 -13.00 37.60 0.55
C PRO A 732 -12.27 37.28 1.88
N GLY A 733 -12.87 37.65 3.02
CA GLY A 733 -12.32 37.44 4.36
C GLY A 733 -12.55 36.04 4.94
N ASP A 734 -13.34 35.18 4.28
CA ASP A 734 -13.66 33.88 4.83
C ASP A 734 -12.43 32.98 4.84
N PRO A 735 -12.12 32.33 5.97
CA PRO A 735 -10.96 31.44 6.09
C PRO A 735 -11.09 30.16 5.25
N GLY A 736 -12.31 29.78 4.89
CA GLY A 736 -12.63 28.55 4.18
C GLY A 736 -14.06 28.11 4.42
N TRP A 737 -14.35 26.85 4.09
CA TRP A 737 -15.66 26.24 4.23
C TRP A 737 -15.58 24.85 4.84
N ARG A 738 -16.72 24.39 5.39
CA ARG A 738 -16.96 23.01 5.79
C ARG A 738 -18.29 22.50 5.22
N ILE A 739 -18.37 21.20 4.94
CA ILE A 739 -19.59 20.48 4.61
C ILE A 739 -19.67 19.30 5.56
N ASP A 740 -20.67 19.28 6.43
CA ASP A 740 -20.87 18.16 7.33
C ASP A 740 -21.45 16.97 6.56
N LEU A 741 -20.89 15.79 6.80
CA LEU A 741 -21.42 14.52 6.31
C LEU A 741 -22.62 14.09 7.15
N ASP A 742 -23.40 13.14 6.64
CA ASP A 742 -24.50 12.56 7.39
C ASP A 742 -23.99 11.93 8.70
N PRO A 743 -24.78 12.00 9.79
CA PRO A 743 -24.43 11.32 11.02
C PRO A 743 -24.29 9.81 10.77
N ALA A 744 -23.33 9.18 11.43
CA ALA A 744 -23.20 7.72 11.42
C ALA A 744 -24.50 7.10 11.95
N THR A 745 -25.11 6.23 11.16
CA THR A 745 -26.37 5.52 11.48
C THR A 745 -26.13 4.29 12.31
#